data_AF-A0A1B1Z2R3-F1
#
_entry.id   AF-A0A1B1Z2R3-F1
#
_cell.length_a   1.000
_cell.length_b   1.000
_cell.length_c   1.000
_cell.angle_alpha   90.00
_cell.angle_beta   90.00
_cell.angle_gamma   90.00
#
_symmetry.space_group_name_H-M   'P 1'
#
loop_
_entity.id
_entity.type
_entity.pdbx_description
1 polymer ?
#
loop_
_entity_poly.entity_id
_entity_poly.type
_entity_poly.pdbx_seq_one_letter_code
_entity_poly.pdbx_strand_id
1 'polypeptide(L)'
;MNKLRYLLIGSLSVSMTAGMMQPVMAQPSTEDAEQVRILDERPAQSSKHDEPHTVIEGEKEITLVTNHHTETIGDGVKLTSFERFDARGWLNGEMMKVDLAKGSVFADILHPGVVSKAEPLSETANREGAIAGVNGDFFDINGTKATVGVEVQDGKLLKGAATGREKSAGLDDNGIGQIADVLLDGTITFNDKNYKLTSLNQYGIPANGIGLYSSFWGTASRSGVAGSSKSVHEVRIQNGRVIESSAGISDEPISEDMLVLIGREAGAGILQQLTVGQEITVQYAPKITNGNPFKFAIGGNPVLVKDGEVQDVDNAAVAPRTAVGYSADGKQMYLVTVDGRQTSSRGLTLYELGELMKEFGAYHAINLDGGGSSTMVARTSGEDQVDIVNSPSDGIERAVPNGIGLFTEKGTGDLFGMNVSTESEVENSDRIFPGLTRKFSAKGFDNVYDPVQTGQVRWQAIPGDVGKLDDSGVFHAAKSGKANIEAQNKHIKGTNPVTVLGELERIEASVPRVGLAEGATGDFYIKGYDRNGYSAPIEPQDVKLEYDQSVIEVKPNSDGSFSVLTKTDESSTLVKVIVMGKEAFLPVTVGLKTENVSTMETLPEWRFSSARGSGTIQAGEGKNGNGIKVNFDFSKSTGTRTANVHPVNPLFLPGEPQSIGLWVKGNGKGEWMSFTTKGSDGSNHYLYGPYVTWTGWQKIEIPVPSGVKFPLELRTIGAIETDKSKQYTDELVYDDLTVKLSPTVEVPVVEEKPDPIVLQNAEIGGERWKFAVMADSQFVAASPNSQQVRLARESLRQIVKEKPDFLIIGGDFVDTAYTKDFDLAQQILEEEVGDQIPVYYIPGNHEIMGPGNLDNFLHEFKENNYFFTHKGTQFALMDSSTGSLRTSDFSQLVEFKNMLEIAAKDPAIKNLVVLEHHPTRDPLSSQNSQLTDRKEAELLEKWMTEFREESKGKGVLHVSGHAHTVNVERVDGVPYMVVGPTGKAPYGPPDAGGFHEWTMFGIDPTPIPSKANGPESSSEQSPIRDTEWIRAEVNPLLEGITLDVPETISAGETVKVDTTGHQAGNVNFPLRYPASVNWSGSDNVFIGKGEALNKAKDSGKYIAVFDTVTGKLTALQKGEIQLKVESNNTTAEKTVTIQ
;
A
#
# COMPACT_ATOMS: atom_id res chain seq x y z
N MET A 1 52.77 37.59 8.39
CA MET A 1 53.86 38.22 7.61
C MET A 1 53.23 39.02 6.48
N ASN A 2 53.51 40.33 6.41
CA ASN A 2 53.55 41.23 5.23
C ASN A 2 52.50 41.05 4.10
N LYS A 3 51.86 42.07 3.53
CA LYS A 3 51.94 43.53 3.68
C LYS A 3 50.96 44.15 2.64
N LEU A 4 50.15 45.11 3.10
CA LEU A 4 50.03 46.49 2.56
C LEU A 4 49.52 46.68 1.11
N ARG A 5 48.39 47.38 0.86
CA ARG A 5 48.21 48.87 0.70
C ARG A 5 47.79 49.18 -0.76
N TYR A 6 47.04 50.21 -1.16
CA TYR A 6 46.61 51.48 -0.55
C TYR A 6 45.60 52.22 -1.48
N LEU A 7 44.63 52.92 -0.88
CA LEU A 7 44.26 54.36 -1.06
C LEU A 7 43.34 54.75 -2.26
N LEU A 8 42.08 55.23 -2.09
CA LEU A 8 41.57 56.57 -1.66
C LEU A 8 42.02 57.71 -2.62
N ILE A 9 41.16 58.54 -3.23
CA ILE A 9 40.39 59.72 -2.73
C ILE A 9 39.47 60.20 -3.89
N GLY A 10 38.15 60.44 -3.74
CA GLY A 10 37.48 61.73 -3.39
C GLY A 10 36.84 62.38 -4.65
N SER A 11 35.71 63.10 -4.66
CA SER A 11 34.83 63.68 -3.64
C SER A 11 33.66 64.45 -4.31
N LEU A 12 32.46 64.41 -3.69
CA LEU A 12 31.36 65.43 -3.60
C LEU A 12 30.67 65.98 -4.88
N SER A 13 29.36 66.29 -4.99
CA SER A 13 28.14 66.20 -4.14
C SER A 13 26.93 66.92 -4.82
N VAL A 14 25.68 66.59 -4.39
CA VAL A 14 24.40 67.41 -4.43
C VAL A 14 23.61 67.41 -5.77
N SER A 15 22.28 67.22 -5.91
CA SER A 15 21.09 67.03 -5.04
C SER A 15 19.86 66.48 -5.82
N MET A 16 18.92 65.84 -5.09
CA MET A 16 17.42 65.81 -5.16
C MET A 16 16.69 65.53 -6.51
N THR A 17 15.59 64.77 -6.63
CA THR A 17 14.58 64.22 -5.70
C THR A 17 13.69 63.17 -6.40
N ALA A 18 13.16 62.23 -5.60
CA ALA A 18 11.89 61.49 -5.68
C ALA A 18 11.65 60.39 -6.75
N GLY A 19 11.49 59.15 -6.28
CA GLY A 19 10.86 58.03 -6.99
C GLY A 19 10.99 56.70 -6.23
N MET A 20 9.87 56.24 -5.65
CA MET A 20 9.49 54.90 -5.15
C MET A 20 10.56 53.79 -5.05
N MET A 21 10.73 53.22 -3.84
CA MET A 21 11.52 51.99 -3.60
C MET A 21 10.65 50.86 -3.05
N GLN A 22 10.67 49.73 -3.77
CA GLN A 22 10.35 48.38 -3.33
C GLN A 22 11.53 47.81 -2.50
N PRO A 23 11.30 46.93 -1.52
CA PRO A 23 12.39 46.30 -0.77
C PRO A 23 13.05 45.18 -1.60
N VAL A 24 14.36 45.30 -1.75
CA VAL A 24 15.28 44.32 -2.32
C VAL A 24 15.60 43.27 -1.27
N MET A 25 15.27 41.99 -1.53
CA MET A 25 15.78 40.87 -0.76
C MET A 25 17.20 40.52 -1.22
N ALA A 26 18.12 40.51 -0.26
CA ALA A 26 19.52 40.14 -0.44
C ALA A 26 19.67 38.61 -0.46
N GLN A 27 20.49 38.11 -1.40
CA GLN A 27 20.99 36.74 -1.45
C GLN A 27 21.96 36.46 -0.29
N PRO A 28 21.89 35.28 0.37
CA PRO A 28 23.03 34.66 1.01
C PRO A 28 23.85 33.83 -0.01
N SER A 29 25.14 33.75 0.28
CA SER A 29 26.20 33.05 -0.43
C SER A 29 25.99 31.54 -0.53
N THR A 30 26.30 30.99 -1.70
CA THR A 30 26.28 29.57 -2.03
C THR A 30 27.61 28.89 -1.67
N GLU A 31 27.61 28.11 -0.60
CA GLU A 31 28.42 26.90 -0.46
C GLU A 31 27.50 25.81 0.12
N ASP A 32 27.53 24.64 -0.51
CA ASP A 32 26.89 23.37 -0.14
C ASP A 32 25.36 23.32 -0.08
N ALA A 33 24.75 23.03 -1.24
CA ALA A 33 23.38 22.50 -1.32
C ALA A 33 23.34 21.36 -2.34
N GLU A 34 23.70 20.16 -1.88
CA GLU A 34 23.31 18.90 -2.52
C GLU A 34 21.86 18.56 -2.14
N GLN A 35 21.03 18.47 -3.18
CA GLN A 35 20.03 17.42 -3.45
C GLN A 35 19.00 17.05 -2.36
N VAL A 36 17.79 17.63 -2.48
CA VAL A 36 16.53 16.92 -2.13
C VAL A 36 15.91 16.44 -3.45
N ARG A 37 15.90 15.11 -3.65
CA ARG A 37 15.35 14.43 -4.84
C ARG A 37 13.87 14.10 -4.61
N ILE A 38 13.03 14.44 -5.59
CA ILE A 38 11.65 13.95 -5.70
C ILE A 38 11.68 12.64 -6.49
N LEU A 39 10.99 11.64 -5.92
CA LEU A 39 10.73 10.28 -6.38
C LEU A 39 9.93 10.27 -7.69
N ASP A 40 10.39 9.53 -8.71
CA ASP A 40 9.51 8.68 -9.57
C ASP A 40 10.23 7.85 -10.67
N GLU A 41 11.54 7.68 -10.64
CA GLU A 41 12.22 6.69 -11.50
C GLU A 41 13.12 5.80 -10.64
N ARG A 42 12.59 4.66 -10.17
CA ARG A 42 13.43 3.59 -9.62
C ARG A 42 13.96 2.75 -10.79
N PRO A 43 15.28 2.71 -11.05
CA PRO A 43 15.84 1.62 -11.85
C PRO A 43 15.58 0.28 -11.12
N ALA A 44 15.26 -0.76 -11.87
CA ALA A 44 14.87 -2.09 -11.38
C ALA A 44 16.01 -2.91 -10.72
N GLN A 45 17.00 -2.26 -10.12
CA GLN A 45 18.03 -2.85 -9.27
C GLN A 45 18.33 -1.87 -8.15
N SER A 46 17.73 -2.09 -6.96
CA SER A 46 18.23 -1.50 -5.73
C SER A 46 19.51 -2.24 -5.36
N SER A 47 20.63 -1.51 -5.38
CA SER A 47 21.86 -1.96 -4.76
C SER A 47 21.83 -1.51 -3.29
N LYS A 48 22.51 -2.25 -2.39
CA LYS A 48 22.68 -1.87 -0.98
C LYS A 48 23.23 -0.43 -0.76
N HIS A 49 23.74 0.21 -1.81
CA HIS A 49 24.29 1.58 -1.77
C HIS A 49 23.29 2.69 -2.09
N ASP A 50 22.10 2.38 -2.61
CA ASP A 50 21.08 3.36 -3.02
C ASP A 50 19.87 3.40 -2.07
N GLU A 51 19.94 2.72 -0.92
CA GLU A 51 18.89 2.68 0.09
C GLU A 51 18.89 3.97 0.93
N PRO A 52 17.72 4.49 1.34
CA PRO A 52 17.64 5.68 2.20
C PRO A 52 18.49 5.46 3.45
N HIS A 53 19.36 6.44 3.74
CA HIS A 53 20.17 6.44 4.94
C HIS A 53 19.25 6.36 6.17
N THR A 54 19.22 5.21 6.83
CA THR A 54 18.67 5.08 8.19
C THR A 54 19.43 6.07 9.07
N VAL A 55 18.72 7.02 9.66
CA VAL A 55 19.26 7.76 10.79
C VAL A 55 19.33 6.75 11.94
N ILE A 56 20.45 6.78 12.66
CA ILE A 56 20.92 5.83 13.68
C ILE A 56 21.74 4.65 13.11
N GLU A 57 23.07 4.86 13.14
CA GLU A 57 24.09 3.87 12.84
C GLU A 57 24.07 2.69 13.83
N GLY A 58 23.89 1.48 13.31
CA GLY A 58 24.54 0.28 13.83
C GLY A 58 23.75 -0.55 14.83
N GLU A 59 22.87 -1.42 14.33
CA GLU A 59 22.50 -2.67 15.00
C GLU A 59 22.45 -3.82 13.98
N LYS A 60 22.76 -5.04 14.44
CA LYS A 60 22.57 -6.28 13.67
C LYS A 60 21.11 -6.34 13.20
N GLU A 61 20.87 -6.68 11.93
CA GLU A 61 19.54 -6.63 11.30
C GLU A 61 18.48 -7.33 12.16
N ILE A 62 17.64 -6.53 12.83
CA ILE A 62 16.46 -7.00 13.54
C ILE A 62 15.37 -7.14 12.48
N THR A 63 14.73 -8.31 12.43
CA THR A 63 13.63 -8.59 11.49
C THR A 63 12.39 -9.00 12.27
N LEU A 64 11.27 -8.35 11.97
CA LEU A 64 9.95 -8.69 12.49
C LEU A 64 9.26 -9.67 11.55
N VAL A 65 8.62 -10.71 12.10
CA VAL A 65 7.68 -11.55 11.35
C VAL A 65 6.28 -10.99 11.59
N THR A 66 5.72 -10.33 10.59
CA THR A 66 4.44 -9.59 10.69
C THR A 66 3.24 -10.45 10.30
N ASN A 67 3.47 -11.47 9.48
CA ASN A 67 2.50 -12.48 9.14
C ASN A 67 3.19 -13.83 8.86
N HIS A 68 2.56 -14.92 9.26
CA HIS A 68 2.94 -16.25 8.80
C HIS A 68 1.74 -17.19 8.86
N HIS A 69 1.60 -18.04 7.85
CA HIS A 69 0.56 -19.06 7.81
C HIS A 69 1.17 -20.37 7.31
N THR A 70 0.93 -21.47 8.03
CA THR A 70 1.36 -22.80 7.60
C THR A 70 0.15 -23.70 7.42
N GLU A 71 0.03 -24.28 6.23
CA GLU A 71 -0.97 -25.29 5.91
C GLU A 71 -0.33 -26.58 5.41
N THR A 72 -1.10 -27.67 5.48
CA THR A 72 -0.72 -28.96 4.90
C THR A 72 -1.47 -29.12 3.58
N ILE A 73 -0.74 -29.21 2.47
CA ILE A 73 -1.31 -29.27 1.11
C ILE A 73 -1.22 -30.67 0.49
N GLY A 74 -0.51 -31.58 1.16
CA GLY A 74 -0.33 -32.97 0.76
C GLY A 74 0.27 -33.80 1.89
N ASP A 75 0.19 -35.13 1.79
CA ASP A 75 0.78 -36.00 2.80
C ASP A 75 2.31 -35.83 2.86
N GLY A 76 2.81 -35.20 3.93
CA GLY A 76 4.24 -34.86 4.05
C GLY A 76 4.65 -33.54 3.41
N VAL A 77 3.71 -32.73 2.91
CA VAL A 77 3.99 -31.41 2.31
C VAL A 77 3.32 -30.30 3.12
N LYS A 78 4.13 -29.37 3.62
CA LYS A 78 3.65 -28.17 4.30
C LYS A 78 4.08 -26.93 3.54
N LEU A 79 3.12 -26.05 3.25
CA LEU A 79 3.36 -24.73 2.69
C LEU A 79 3.33 -23.70 3.82
N THR A 80 4.31 -22.81 3.85
CA THR A 80 4.36 -21.66 4.76
C THR A 80 4.50 -20.38 3.96
N SER A 81 3.48 -19.52 4.00
CA SER A 81 3.60 -18.14 3.53
C SER A 81 4.08 -17.28 4.70
N PHE A 82 5.02 -16.38 4.46
CA PHE A 82 5.58 -15.50 5.48
C PHE A 82 5.75 -14.07 4.96
N GLU A 83 5.58 -13.13 5.88
CA GLU A 83 5.88 -11.72 5.69
C GLU A 83 6.84 -11.27 6.78
N ARG A 84 7.91 -10.63 6.36
CA ARG A 84 8.94 -10.07 7.23
C ARG A 84 9.09 -8.57 6.95
N PHE A 85 9.47 -7.86 8.00
CA PHE A 85 9.71 -6.42 7.96
C PHE A 85 11.01 -6.11 8.71
N ASP A 86 11.94 -5.44 8.05
CA ASP A 86 13.20 -4.98 8.63
C ASP A 86 13.46 -3.51 8.25
N ALA A 87 14.56 -2.93 8.74
CA ALA A 87 14.94 -1.56 8.43
C ALA A 87 15.06 -1.27 6.92
N ARG A 88 15.37 -2.29 6.11
CA ARG A 88 15.53 -2.23 4.64
C ARG A 88 14.19 -2.40 3.91
N GLY A 89 13.15 -2.90 4.57
CA GLY A 89 11.77 -2.90 4.10
C GLY A 89 11.07 -4.25 4.20
N TRP A 90 10.00 -4.40 3.44
CA TRP A 90 9.16 -5.60 3.42
C TRP A 90 9.78 -6.75 2.64
N LEU A 91 9.47 -7.97 3.07
CA LEU A 91 9.85 -9.20 2.42
C LEU A 91 8.70 -10.22 2.53
N ASN A 92 8.19 -10.69 1.39
CA ASN A 92 7.17 -11.74 1.34
C ASN A 92 7.78 -12.96 0.67
N GLY A 93 7.35 -14.14 1.09
CA GLY A 93 7.70 -15.35 0.39
C GLY A 93 7.00 -16.57 0.93
N GLU A 94 7.28 -17.67 0.26
CA GLU A 94 6.66 -18.97 0.46
C GLU A 94 7.76 -20.02 0.63
N MET A 95 7.56 -20.92 1.58
CA MET A 95 8.45 -22.04 1.84
C MET A 95 7.64 -23.33 1.93
N MET A 96 7.95 -24.28 1.03
CA MET A 96 7.45 -25.64 1.15
C MET A 96 8.50 -26.52 1.82
N LYS A 97 8.05 -27.24 2.85
CA LYS A 97 8.81 -28.32 3.49
C LYS A 97 8.20 -29.66 3.08
N VAL A 98 9.02 -30.52 2.48
CA VAL A 98 8.62 -31.81 1.93
C VAL A 98 9.36 -32.95 2.65
N ASP A 99 8.59 -33.88 3.22
CA ASP A 99 9.10 -35.08 3.90
C ASP A 99 9.26 -36.25 2.92
N LEU A 100 10.42 -36.31 2.27
CA LEU A 100 10.74 -37.35 1.28
C LEU A 100 10.87 -38.75 1.91
N ALA A 101 11.01 -38.86 3.23
CA ALA A 101 11.10 -40.15 3.92
C ALA A 101 9.77 -40.92 3.97
N LYS A 102 8.62 -40.24 3.76
CA LYS A 102 7.30 -40.88 3.80
C LYS A 102 7.02 -41.81 2.64
N GLY A 103 7.68 -41.60 1.49
CA GLY A 103 7.45 -42.37 0.27
C GLY A 103 6.13 -42.06 -0.47
N SER A 104 5.14 -41.47 0.21
CA SER A 104 3.86 -41.04 -0.38
C SER A 104 3.95 -39.73 -1.18
N VAL A 105 5.09 -39.03 -1.12
CA VAL A 105 5.39 -37.82 -1.89
C VAL A 105 6.70 -38.02 -2.66
N PHE A 106 6.72 -37.55 -3.90
CA PHE A 106 7.92 -37.50 -4.73
C PHE A 106 7.95 -36.20 -5.53
N ALA A 107 9.12 -35.87 -6.07
CA ALA A 107 9.29 -34.74 -6.97
C ALA A 107 9.73 -35.23 -8.36
N ASP A 108 9.35 -34.49 -9.39
CA ASP A 108 9.81 -34.68 -10.76
C ASP A 108 9.87 -33.32 -11.50
N ILE A 109 10.43 -33.32 -12.71
CA ILE A 109 10.50 -32.14 -13.56
C ILE A 109 9.13 -31.79 -14.16
N LEU A 110 8.72 -30.54 -14.01
CA LEU A 110 7.64 -29.94 -14.79
C LEU A 110 8.23 -29.34 -16.06
N HIS A 111 7.74 -29.71 -17.24
CA HIS A 111 8.19 -29.13 -18.51
C HIS A 111 7.07 -29.19 -19.58
N PRO A 112 7.13 -28.35 -20.63
CA PRO A 112 6.11 -28.28 -21.67
C PRO A 112 6.24 -29.35 -22.77
N GLY A 113 6.93 -30.46 -22.47
CA GLY A 113 7.13 -31.62 -23.36
C GLY A 113 8.39 -31.53 -24.25
N VAL A 114 8.88 -30.32 -24.54
CA VAL A 114 10.12 -30.08 -25.32
C VAL A 114 10.93 -28.96 -24.67
N VAL A 115 12.26 -29.01 -24.82
CA VAL A 115 13.16 -28.14 -24.06
C VAL A 115 13.20 -26.70 -24.57
N SER A 116 12.82 -26.43 -25.83
CA SER A 116 12.82 -25.07 -26.41
C SER A 116 11.45 -24.38 -26.38
N LYS A 117 10.62 -24.74 -25.40
CA LYS A 117 9.31 -24.14 -25.15
C LYS A 117 9.24 -23.66 -23.71
N ALA A 118 8.43 -22.64 -23.48
CA ALA A 118 8.15 -22.13 -22.14
C ALA A 118 6.63 -21.93 -22.00
N GLU A 119 6.10 -22.27 -20.84
CA GLU A 119 4.69 -22.12 -20.46
C GLU A 119 4.60 -21.65 -19.00
N PRO A 120 3.49 -21.02 -18.58
CA PRO A 120 3.27 -20.78 -17.16
C PRO A 120 3.42 -22.08 -16.35
N LEU A 121 4.03 -21.97 -15.16
CA LEU A 121 4.25 -23.10 -14.27
C LEU A 121 2.92 -23.71 -13.83
N SER A 122 1.92 -22.87 -13.53
CA SER A 122 0.55 -23.28 -13.18
C SER A 122 -0.07 -24.21 -14.22
N GLU A 123 0.04 -23.87 -15.51
CA GLU A 123 -0.48 -24.69 -16.61
C GLU A 123 0.20 -26.06 -16.69
N THR A 124 1.53 -26.10 -16.52
CA THR A 124 2.30 -27.35 -16.56
C THR A 124 2.02 -28.21 -15.33
N ALA A 125 1.97 -27.62 -14.14
CA ALA A 125 1.65 -28.31 -12.90
C ALA A 125 0.26 -28.96 -12.96
N ASN A 126 -0.75 -28.21 -13.42
CA ASN A 126 -2.11 -28.70 -13.59
C ASN A 126 -2.21 -29.81 -14.65
N ARG A 127 -1.52 -29.67 -15.78
CA ARG A 127 -1.49 -30.70 -16.84
C ARG A 127 -0.90 -32.02 -16.35
N GLU A 128 0.20 -31.95 -15.61
CA GLU A 128 0.91 -33.14 -15.10
C GLU A 128 0.29 -33.70 -13.80
N GLY A 129 -0.65 -32.97 -13.18
CA GLY A 129 -1.29 -33.37 -11.93
C GLY A 129 -0.40 -33.21 -10.69
N ALA A 130 0.51 -32.23 -10.71
CA ALA A 130 1.29 -31.85 -9.54
C ALA A 130 0.39 -31.20 -8.48
N ILE A 131 0.64 -31.48 -7.20
CA ILE A 131 -0.07 -30.83 -6.09
C ILE A 131 0.55 -29.49 -5.71
N ALA A 132 1.77 -29.23 -6.18
CA ALA A 132 2.55 -28.04 -5.92
C ALA A 132 3.79 -27.98 -6.82
N GLY A 133 4.43 -26.83 -6.92
CA GLY A 133 5.72 -26.70 -7.60
C GLY A 133 6.33 -25.32 -7.54
N VAL A 134 7.59 -25.22 -7.98
CA VAL A 134 8.28 -23.94 -8.20
C VAL A 134 8.94 -23.90 -9.57
N ASN A 135 9.22 -22.70 -10.07
CA ASN A 135 9.97 -22.53 -11.31
C ASN A 135 11.40 -23.10 -11.21
N GLY A 136 11.98 -23.37 -12.36
CA GLY A 136 13.21 -24.13 -12.49
C GLY A 136 14.44 -23.32 -12.88
N ASP A 137 15.15 -23.81 -13.89
CA ASP A 137 16.48 -23.36 -14.28
C ASP A 137 16.46 -22.03 -15.05
N PHE A 138 17.62 -21.38 -15.12
CA PHE A 138 17.88 -20.27 -16.02
C PHE A 138 17.69 -20.70 -17.47
N PHE A 139 17.32 -19.78 -18.34
CA PHE A 139 17.05 -20.11 -19.74
C PHE A 139 17.38 -18.97 -20.70
N ASP A 140 17.51 -19.33 -21.99
CA ASP A 140 17.72 -18.41 -23.09
C ASP A 140 16.42 -17.64 -23.42
N ILE A 141 16.05 -16.74 -22.51
CA ILE A 141 14.74 -16.06 -22.47
C ILE A 141 14.43 -15.25 -23.73
N ASN A 142 15.44 -14.72 -24.42
CA ASN A 142 15.25 -13.89 -25.63
C ASN A 142 15.53 -14.66 -26.93
N GLY A 143 15.89 -15.95 -26.84
CA GLY A 143 16.22 -16.77 -27.99
C GLY A 143 15.36 -18.02 -28.05
N THR A 144 15.98 -19.16 -27.75
CA THR A 144 15.39 -20.50 -27.92
C THR A 144 14.44 -20.91 -26.80
N LYS A 145 14.36 -20.14 -25.70
CA LYS A 145 13.68 -20.52 -24.45
C LYS A 145 14.27 -21.75 -23.75
N ALA A 146 15.29 -22.40 -24.31
CA ALA A 146 15.88 -23.58 -23.69
C ALA A 146 16.66 -23.23 -22.43
N THR A 147 16.58 -24.12 -21.44
CA THR A 147 17.32 -23.99 -20.19
C THR A 147 18.83 -23.97 -20.41
N VAL A 148 19.56 -23.48 -19.42
CA VAL A 148 21.01 -23.32 -19.49
C VAL A 148 21.72 -24.56 -18.93
N GLY A 149 21.25 -25.09 -17.81
CA GLY A 149 21.73 -26.29 -17.14
C GLY A 149 21.13 -27.57 -17.69
N VAL A 150 21.06 -28.60 -16.83
CA VAL A 150 20.61 -29.95 -17.21
C VAL A 150 19.12 -30.14 -17.01
N GLU A 151 18.58 -31.10 -17.76
CA GLU A 151 17.30 -31.74 -17.47
C GLU A 151 17.49 -33.25 -17.50
N VAL A 152 17.29 -33.88 -16.34
CA VAL A 152 17.25 -35.34 -16.18
C VAL A 152 15.84 -35.72 -15.76
N GLN A 153 15.25 -36.69 -16.44
CA GLN A 153 13.95 -37.29 -16.10
C GLN A 153 14.05 -38.81 -16.24
N ASP A 154 13.53 -39.56 -15.27
CA ASP A 154 13.65 -41.03 -15.20
C ASP A 154 15.08 -41.56 -15.43
N GLY A 155 16.09 -40.88 -14.89
CA GLY A 155 17.50 -41.20 -15.03
C GLY A 155 18.09 -40.93 -16.43
N LYS A 156 17.30 -40.41 -17.36
CA LYS A 156 17.72 -40.09 -18.73
C LYS A 156 18.04 -38.61 -18.84
N LEU A 157 19.17 -38.30 -19.49
CA LEU A 157 19.55 -36.93 -19.81
C LEU A 157 18.74 -36.47 -21.03
N LEU A 158 17.74 -35.61 -20.80
CA LEU A 158 16.97 -34.96 -21.87
C LEU A 158 17.78 -33.79 -22.46
N LYS A 159 18.56 -33.13 -21.61
CA LYS A 159 19.37 -31.97 -21.97
C LYS A 159 20.63 -31.90 -21.12
N GLY A 160 21.78 -31.75 -21.76
CA GLY A 160 23.06 -31.57 -21.07
C GLY A 160 23.30 -30.09 -20.75
N ALA A 161 24.11 -29.75 -19.76
CA ALA A 161 24.38 -28.37 -19.34
C ALA A 161 25.28 -27.59 -20.31
N ALA A 162 25.13 -26.27 -20.31
CA ALA A 162 26.11 -25.35 -20.86
C ALA A 162 27.39 -25.36 -19.98
N THR A 163 28.53 -25.00 -20.57
CA THR A 163 29.81 -24.95 -19.85
C THR A 163 29.71 -24.03 -18.63
N GLY A 164 30.07 -24.54 -17.45
CA GLY A 164 30.04 -23.80 -16.17
C GLY A 164 28.67 -23.79 -15.50
N ARG A 165 27.70 -24.56 -16.00
CA ARG A 165 26.31 -24.64 -15.52
C ARG A 165 25.91 -26.08 -15.18
N GLU A 166 26.88 -26.90 -14.81
CA GLU A 166 26.73 -28.33 -14.53
C GLU A 166 26.15 -28.63 -13.14
N LYS A 167 26.09 -27.65 -12.25
CA LYS A 167 25.51 -27.80 -10.90
C LYS A 167 24.01 -28.03 -11.01
N SER A 168 23.53 -29.05 -10.31
CA SER A 168 22.13 -29.47 -10.41
C SER A 168 21.61 -29.96 -9.06
N ALA A 169 20.31 -29.75 -8.84
CA ALA A 169 19.57 -30.27 -7.71
C ALA A 169 18.51 -31.26 -8.19
N GLY A 170 18.24 -32.28 -7.37
CA GLY A 170 17.21 -33.28 -7.67
C GLY A 170 17.24 -34.43 -6.68
N LEU A 171 16.51 -35.49 -6.99
CA LEU A 171 16.42 -36.70 -6.18
C LEU A 171 17.08 -37.90 -6.88
N ASP A 172 17.68 -38.80 -6.11
CA ASP A 172 18.10 -40.11 -6.60
C ASP A 172 16.94 -41.14 -6.62
N ASP A 173 17.21 -42.36 -7.09
CA ASP A 173 16.20 -43.43 -7.17
C ASP A 173 15.64 -43.87 -5.80
N ASN A 174 16.29 -43.52 -4.69
CA ASN A 174 15.81 -43.80 -3.33
C ASN A 174 15.02 -42.62 -2.74
N GLY A 175 14.77 -41.56 -3.52
CA GLY A 175 14.11 -40.35 -3.04
C GLY A 175 14.99 -39.48 -2.15
N ILE A 176 16.33 -39.64 -2.21
CA ILE A 176 17.26 -38.82 -1.44
C ILE A 176 17.66 -37.59 -2.26
N GLY A 177 17.42 -36.41 -1.69
CA GLY A 177 17.77 -35.14 -2.30
C GLY A 177 19.24 -34.78 -2.16
N GLN A 178 19.81 -34.24 -3.24
CA GLN A 178 21.22 -33.87 -3.30
C GLN A 178 21.49 -32.75 -4.31
N ILE A 179 22.66 -32.11 -4.17
CA ILE A 179 23.22 -31.18 -5.15
C ILE A 179 24.53 -31.77 -5.66
N ALA A 180 24.63 -31.98 -6.97
CA ALA A 180 25.80 -32.58 -7.61
C ALA A 180 26.03 -32.01 -9.02
N ASP A 181 27.19 -32.30 -9.60
CA ASP A 181 27.50 -31.91 -10.98
C ASP A 181 27.02 -32.98 -11.96
N VAL A 182 26.27 -32.58 -12.98
CA VAL A 182 25.78 -33.46 -14.06
C VAL A 182 26.44 -33.06 -15.38
N LEU A 183 27.34 -33.92 -15.85
CA LEU A 183 28.08 -33.76 -17.11
C LEU A 183 27.46 -34.61 -18.21
N LEU A 184 27.63 -34.20 -19.48
CA LEU A 184 27.34 -35.05 -20.63
C LEU A 184 28.49 -36.04 -20.85
N ASP A 185 28.22 -37.34 -20.72
CA ASP A 185 29.08 -38.40 -21.24
C ASP A 185 28.51 -38.90 -22.57
N GLY A 186 28.90 -38.24 -23.66
CA GLY A 186 28.37 -38.48 -25.00
C GLY A 186 29.47 -38.76 -26.01
N THR A 187 29.26 -39.78 -26.84
CA THR A 187 30.18 -40.23 -27.88
C THR A 187 29.43 -40.55 -29.18
N ILE A 188 30.00 -40.13 -30.31
CA ILE A 188 29.63 -40.62 -31.64
C ILE A 188 30.74 -41.52 -32.17
N THR A 189 30.36 -42.65 -32.76
CA THR A 189 31.29 -43.66 -33.29
C THR A 189 30.99 -43.92 -34.75
N PHE A 190 31.99 -43.70 -35.60
CA PHE A 190 31.98 -44.04 -37.02
C PHE A 190 33.43 -44.20 -37.51
N ASN A 191 33.65 -45.00 -38.57
CA ASN A 191 35.00 -45.30 -39.09
C ASN A 191 35.99 -45.81 -38.01
N ASP A 192 35.50 -46.65 -37.09
CA ASP A 192 36.26 -47.19 -35.95
C ASP A 192 36.93 -46.14 -35.05
N LYS A 193 36.38 -44.91 -35.03
CA LYS A 193 36.84 -43.79 -34.21
C LYS A 193 35.71 -43.23 -33.36
N ASN A 194 36.07 -42.84 -32.14
CA ASN A 194 35.18 -42.22 -31.17
C ASN A 194 35.43 -40.70 -31.15
N TYR A 195 34.36 -39.93 -31.27
CA TYR A 195 34.38 -38.48 -31.14
C TYR A 195 33.43 -38.05 -30.01
N LYS A 196 33.84 -37.06 -29.23
CA LYS A 196 33.07 -36.59 -28.07
C LYS A 196 31.93 -35.66 -28.52
N LEU A 197 30.74 -35.86 -27.94
CA LEU A 197 29.66 -34.88 -27.96
C LEU A 197 29.93 -33.80 -26.92
N THR A 198 29.80 -32.54 -27.33
CA THR A 198 30.04 -31.39 -26.44
C THR A 198 28.76 -30.80 -25.88
N SER A 199 27.61 -31.08 -26.48
CA SER A 199 26.33 -30.53 -26.06
C SER A 199 25.17 -31.43 -26.50
N LEU A 200 24.08 -31.41 -25.74
CA LEU A 200 22.83 -32.13 -26.03
C LEU A 200 21.66 -31.17 -25.83
N ASN A 201 20.83 -30.97 -26.87
CA ASN A 201 19.66 -30.09 -26.85
C ASN A 201 19.96 -28.71 -26.21
N GLN A 202 21.04 -28.08 -26.65
CA GLN A 202 21.57 -26.83 -26.07
C GLN A 202 21.41 -25.66 -27.03
N TYR A 203 21.17 -24.46 -26.47
CA TYR A 203 21.03 -23.24 -27.27
C TYR A 203 22.35 -22.78 -27.90
N GLY A 204 23.49 -23.31 -27.42
CA GLY A 204 24.82 -23.03 -27.96
C GLY A 204 25.74 -24.25 -27.91
N ILE A 205 26.48 -24.47 -29.00
CA ILE A 205 27.51 -25.50 -29.10
C ILE A 205 28.87 -24.86 -28.77
N PRO A 206 29.71 -25.44 -27.90
CA PRO A 206 31.06 -24.94 -27.65
C PRO A 206 31.96 -24.87 -28.89
N ALA A 207 33.04 -24.07 -28.82
CA ALA A 207 34.03 -23.99 -29.90
C ALA A 207 34.62 -25.35 -30.25
N ASN A 208 34.77 -25.63 -31.55
CA ASN A 208 35.23 -26.91 -32.10
C ASN A 208 34.35 -28.12 -31.77
N GLY A 209 33.15 -27.89 -31.21
CA GLY A 209 32.28 -28.92 -30.69
C GLY A 209 31.33 -29.57 -31.71
N ILE A 210 30.69 -30.65 -31.25
CA ILE A 210 29.59 -31.34 -31.93
C ILE A 210 28.42 -31.40 -30.94
N GLY A 211 27.30 -30.78 -31.32
CA GLY A 211 26.05 -30.84 -30.58
C GLY A 211 25.10 -31.89 -31.13
N LEU A 212 24.39 -32.57 -30.25
CA LEU A 212 23.33 -33.52 -30.56
C LEU A 212 21.96 -32.88 -30.27
N TYR A 213 21.03 -32.99 -31.22
CA TYR A 213 19.64 -32.57 -31.08
C TYR A 213 18.73 -33.76 -31.37
N SER A 214 17.67 -33.89 -30.56
CA SER A 214 16.65 -34.93 -30.65
C SER A 214 15.27 -34.29 -30.82
N SER A 215 14.21 -35.10 -30.93
CA SER A 215 12.84 -34.60 -30.92
C SER A 215 12.50 -33.72 -29.71
N PHE A 216 13.15 -33.96 -28.57
CA PHE A 216 13.03 -33.13 -27.36
C PHE A 216 13.51 -31.70 -27.55
N TRP A 217 14.28 -31.37 -28.60
CA TRP A 217 14.62 -29.97 -28.88
C TRP A 217 13.36 -29.13 -29.06
N GLY A 218 12.35 -29.61 -29.77
CA GLY A 218 11.17 -28.83 -30.15
C GLY A 218 11.37 -28.02 -31.44
N THR A 219 10.67 -26.90 -31.56
CA THR A 219 10.53 -26.15 -32.82
C THR A 219 11.37 -24.88 -32.90
N ALA A 220 12.15 -24.53 -31.87
CA ALA A 220 13.02 -23.36 -31.96
C ALA A 220 14.06 -23.50 -33.07
N SER A 221 14.37 -22.39 -33.74
CA SER A 221 15.40 -22.38 -34.78
C SER A 221 16.75 -22.82 -34.21
N ARG A 222 17.41 -23.73 -34.92
CA ARG A 222 18.77 -24.19 -34.59
C ARG A 222 19.84 -23.36 -35.28
N SER A 223 19.48 -22.47 -36.20
CA SER A 223 20.44 -21.66 -36.97
C SER A 223 21.44 -20.88 -36.09
N GLY A 224 21.03 -20.47 -34.88
CA GLY A 224 21.85 -19.72 -33.92
C GLY A 224 22.83 -20.54 -33.08
N VAL A 225 22.69 -21.87 -33.03
CA VAL A 225 23.42 -22.69 -32.04
C VAL A 225 24.93 -22.76 -32.26
N ALA A 226 25.40 -22.45 -33.47
CA ALA A 226 26.82 -22.35 -33.80
C ALA A 226 27.42 -20.95 -33.52
N GLY A 227 26.62 -20.01 -33.00
CA GLY A 227 27.04 -18.62 -32.80
C GLY A 227 27.34 -17.91 -34.13
N SER A 228 28.41 -17.12 -34.18
CA SER A 228 28.83 -16.41 -35.40
C SER A 228 29.62 -17.27 -36.40
N SER A 229 29.93 -18.53 -36.05
CA SER A 229 30.74 -19.40 -36.91
C SER A 229 30.04 -19.70 -38.24
N LYS A 230 30.78 -19.52 -39.34
CA LYS A 230 30.34 -19.90 -40.70
C LYS A 230 30.80 -21.30 -41.10
N SER A 231 31.68 -21.91 -40.30
CA SER A 231 32.13 -23.29 -40.49
C SER A 231 31.23 -24.21 -39.68
N VAL A 232 30.16 -24.67 -40.32
CA VAL A 232 29.16 -25.56 -39.71
C VAL A 232 28.89 -26.75 -40.62
N HIS A 233 28.44 -27.85 -40.04
CA HIS A 233 27.98 -29.02 -40.79
C HIS A 233 26.88 -29.74 -40.00
N GLU A 234 25.75 -30.01 -40.64
CA GLU A 234 24.63 -30.75 -40.07
C GLU A 234 24.59 -32.16 -40.65
N VAL A 235 24.35 -33.16 -39.80
CA VAL A 235 24.13 -34.55 -40.19
C VAL A 235 22.86 -35.05 -39.53
N ARG A 236 21.93 -35.58 -40.34
CA ARG A 236 20.69 -36.18 -39.86
C ARG A 236 20.79 -37.68 -39.87
N ILE A 237 20.39 -38.28 -38.77
CA ILE A 237 20.51 -39.71 -38.50
C ILE A 237 19.11 -40.24 -38.23
N GLN A 238 18.73 -41.30 -38.92
CA GLN A 238 17.48 -42.02 -38.67
C GLN A 238 17.80 -43.50 -38.56
N ASN A 239 17.32 -44.14 -37.49
CA ASN A 239 17.58 -45.56 -37.22
C ASN A 239 19.08 -45.97 -37.31
N GLY A 240 19.97 -45.11 -36.78
CA GLY A 240 21.43 -45.35 -36.76
C GLY A 240 22.15 -45.18 -38.10
N ARG A 241 21.49 -44.61 -39.11
CA ARG A 241 22.08 -44.33 -40.43
C ARG A 241 21.95 -42.86 -40.80
N VAL A 242 22.97 -42.34 -41.47
CA VAL A 242 22.95 -40.98 -42.02
C VAL A 242 21.95 -40.91 -43.18
N ILE A 243 20.94 -40.06 -43.07
CA ILE A 243 19.98 -39.79 -44.14
C ILE A 243 20.27 -38.50 -44.90
N GLU A 244 20.93 -37.54 -44.23
CA GLU A 244 21.29 -36.25 -44.81
C GLU A 244 22.59 -35.71 -44.21
N SER A 245 23.36 -34.99 -45.01
CA SER A 245 24.63 -34.35 -44.62
C SER A 245 24.73 -33.03 -45.38
N SER A 246 24.79 -31.90 -44.67
CA SER A 246 24.66 -30.55 -45.24
C SER A 246 25.64 -29.57 -44.61
N ALA A 247 26.13 -28.61 -45.42
CA ALA A 247 27.03 -27.54 -44.97
C ALA A 247 26.30 -26.39 -44.26
N GLY A 248 24.97 -26.47 -44.11
CA GLY A 248 24.14 -25.49 -43.40
C GLY A 248 23.32 -26.14 -42.30
N ILE A 249 22.84 -25.34 -41.36
CA ILE A 249 21.93 -25.77 -40.29
C ILE A 249 20.49 -25.58 -40.77
N SER A 250 19.67 -26.61 -40.61
CA SER A 250 18.26 -26.61 -41.00
C SER A 250 17.35 -26.52 -39.78
N ASP A 251 16.20 -25.86 -39.95
CA ASP A 251 15.15 -25.72 -38.95
C ASP A 251 14.02 -26.76 -39.11
N GLU A 252 14.18 -27.76 -39.99
CA GLU A 252 13.13 -28.78 -40.11
C GLU A 252 12.94 -29.56 -38.79
N PRO A 253 11.71 -29.99 -38.46
CA PRO A 253 11.42 -30.73 -37.24
C PRO A 253 12.20 -32.04 -37.13
N ILE A 254 12.52 -32.45 -35.89
CA ILE A 254 13.15 -33.74 -35.59
C ILE A 254 12.06 -34.70 -35.09
N SER A 255 11.82 -35.79 -35.82
CA SER A 255 10.93 -36.87 -35.39
C SER A 255 11.58 -37.73 -34.30
N GLU A 256 10.80 -38.51 -33.54
CA GLU A 256 11.30 -39.34 -32.42
C GLU A 256 12.37 -40.37 -32.83
N ASP A 257 12.33 -40.85 -34.07
CA ASP A 257 13.29 -41.80 -34.63
C ASP A 257 14.51 -41.13 -35.29
N MET A 258 14.61 -39.80 -35.19
CA MET A 258 15.65 -38.98 -35.79
C MET A 258 16.53 -38.29 -34.73
N LEU A 259 17.81 -38.18 -35.05
CA LEU A 259 18.79 -37.37 -34.34
C LEU A 259 19.49 -36.44 -35.33
N VAL A 260 19.88 -35.25 -34.87
CA VAL A 260 20.62 -34.27 -35.67
C VAL A 260 21.92 -33.95 -34.95
N LEU A 261 23.04 -34.14 -35.64
CA LEU A 261 24.36 -33.68 -35.21
C LEU A 261 24.68 -32.37 -35.91
N ILE A 262 25.09 -31.36 -35.14
CA ILE A 262 25.58 -30.09 -35.67
C ILE A 262 27.01 -29.90 -35.17
N GLY A 263 27.96 -29.82 -36.08
CA GLY A 263 29.36 -29.56 -35.79
C GLY A 263 29.69 -28.12 -36.15
N ARG A 264 30.58 -27.48 -35.37
CA ARG A 264 31.19 -26.20 -35.75
C ARG A 264 32.70 -26.27 -35.74
N GLU A 265 33.34 -25.55 -36.65
CA GLU A 265 34.80 -25.48 -36.78
C GLU A 265 35.42 -26.88 -36.93
N ALA A 266 36.28 -27.34 -36.02
CA ALA A 266 36.82 -28.70 -36.09
C ALA A 266 35.71 -29.79 -36.04
N GLY A 267 34.63 -29.56 -35.30
CA GLY A 267 33.48 -30.46 -35.24
C GLY A 267 32.76 -30.57 -36.59
N ALA A 268 32.66 -29.47 -37.34
CA ALA A 268 32.12 -29.49 -38.70
C ALA A 268 33.00 -30.35 -39.63
N GLY A 269 34.33 -30.19 -39.54
CA GLY A 269 35.28 -31.00 -40.30
C GLY A 269 35.27 -32.50 -39.96
N ILE A 270 34.87 -32.86 -38.72
CA ILE A 270 34.63 -34.25 -38.33
C ILE A 270 33.38 -34.78 -39.01
N LEU A 271 32.25 -34.06 -38.92
CA LEU A 271 30.98 -34.51 -39.47
C LEU A 271 30.96 -34.55 -41.01
N GLN A 272 31.76 -33.74 -41.69
CA GLN A 272 31.94 -33.78 -43.16
C GLN A 272 32.46 -35.13 -43.67
N GLN A 273 33.06 -35.96 -42.80
CA GLN A 273 33.55 -37.29 -43.17
C GLN A 273 32.42 -38.31 -43.32
N LEU A 274 31.19 -37.99 -42.88
CA LEU A 274 30.03 -38.86 -42.93
C LEU A 274 29.31 -38.76 -44.28
N THR A 275 28.98 -39.93 -44.83
CA THR A 275 28.25 -40.05 -46.10
C THR A 275 26.84 -40.61 -45.89
N VAL A 276 25.90 -40.21 -46.76
CA VAL A 276 24.52 -40.73 -46.71
C VAL A 276 24.52 -42.26 -46.86
N GLY A 277 23.79 -42.94 -45.98
CA GLY A 277 23.69 -44.39 -45.86
C GLY A 277 24.67 -45.02 -44.85
N GLN A 278 25.67 -44.27 -44.38
CA GLN A 278 26.67 -44.73 -43.43
C GLN A 278 26.06 -45.03 -42.05
N GLU A 279 26.51 -46.11 -41.41
CA GLU A 279 26.18 -46.44 -40.02
C GLU A 279 26.95 -45.54 -39.05
N ILE A 280 26.24 -45.06 -38.04
CA ILE A 280 26.79 -44.25 -36.97
C ILE A 280 26.14 -44.67 -35.65
N THR A 281 26.96 -44.85 -34.63
CA THR A 281 26.47 -45.12 -33.27
C THR A 281 26.56 -43.85 -32.45
N VAL A 282 25.44 -43.43 -31.85
CA VAL A 282 25.37 -42.29 -30.94
C VAL A 282 25.02 -42.83 -29.55
N GLN A 283 25.84 -42.54 -28.56
CA GLN A 283 25.60 -42.91 -27.16
C GLN A 283 25.77 -41.68 -26.30
N TYR A 284 24.85 -41.46 -25.36
CA TYR A 284 24.96 -40.41 -24.37
C TYR A 284 24.26 -40.79 -23.07
N ALA A 285 24.81 -40.33 -21.95
CA ALA A 285 24.26 -40.53 -20.61
C ALA A 285 24.63 -39.35 -19.69
N PRO A 286 23.89 -39.12 -18.61
CA PRO A 286 24.34 -38.22 -17.55
C PRO A 286 25.53 -38.86 -16.82
N LYS A 287 26.57 -38.07 -16.57
CA LYS A 287 27.70 -38.44 -15.71
C LYS A 287 27.71 -37.55 -14.49
N ILE A 288 27.34 -38.15 -13.36
CA ILE A 288 27.27 -37.45 -12.08
C ILE A 288 28.64 -37.47 -11.42
N THR A 289 29.07 -36.34 -10.88
CA THR A 289 30.25 -36.27 -10.01
C THR A 289 29.88 -35.66 -8.67
N ASN A 290 30.48 -36.18 -7.59
CA ASN A 290 30.19 -35.81 -6.20
C ASN A 290 28.75 -36.07 -5.75
N GLY A 291 28.13 -37.16 -6.23
CA GLY A 291 26.77 -37.56 -5.85
C GLY A 291 26.35 -38.91 -6.44
N ASN A 292 25.13 -39.34 -6.12
CA ASN A 292 24.48 -40.51 -6.70
C ASN A 292 23.82 -40.19 -8.04
N PRO A 293 23.55 -41.18 -8.91
CA PRO A 293 22.71 -40.99 -10.08
C PRO A 293 21.35 -40.38 -9.73
N PHE A 294 20.94 -39.37 -10.49
CA PHE A 294 19.64 -38.72 -10.33
C PHE A 294 18.53 -39.50 -11.02
N LYS A 295 17.38 -39.62 -10.37
CA LYS A 295 16.11 -39.99 -11.02
C LYS A 295 15.57 -38.80 -11.81
N PHE A 296 15.56 -37.61 -11.20
CA PHE A 296 15.38 -36.35 -11.91
C PHE A 296 16.37 -35.31 -11.39
N ALA A 297 16.72 -34.34 -12.22
CA ALA A 297 17.56 -33.22 -11.83
C ALA A 297 17.32 -32.00 -12.73
N ILE A 298 17.48 -30.83 -12.13
CA ILE A 298 17.38 -29.53 -12.78
C ILE A 298 18.64 -28.69 -12.51
N GLY A 299 19.01 -27.86 -13.48
CA GLY A 299 20.10 -26.90 -13.32
C GLY A 299 19.81 -25.84 -12.24
N GLY A 300 20.87 -25.40 -11.57
CA GLY A 300 20.81 -24.29 -10.60
C GLY A 300 22.17 -23.62 -10.46
N ASN A 301 22.20 -22.35 -10.04
CA ASN A 301 23.42 -21.60 -9.80
C ASN A 301 23.15 -20.27 -9.07
N PRO A 302 24.01 -19.82 -8.13
CA PRO A 302 25.09 -20.56 -7.47
C PRO A 302 24.58 -21.44 -6.30
N VAL A 303 25.47 -22.25 -5.74
CA VAL A 303 25.24 -22.94 -4.46
C VAL A 303 25.20 -21.89 -3.34
N LEU A 304 24.14 -21.91 -2.55
CA LEU A 304 23.85 -20.95 -1.49
C LEU A 304 24.34 -21.44 -0.12
N VAL A 305 24.10 -22.72 0.16
CA VAL A 305 24.49 -23.37 1.42
C VAL A 305 25.19 -24.68 1.08
N LYS A 306 26.31 -24.95 1.74
CA LYS A 306 27.05 -26.20 1.60
C LYS A 306 27.53 -26.66 2.97
N ASP A 307 27.21 -27.91 3.30
CA ASP A 307 27.61 -28.54 4.57
C ASP A 307 27.16 -27.72 5.81
N GLY A 308 26.01 -27.06 5.71
CA GLY A 308 25.44 -26.20 6.76
C GLY A 308 26.02 -24.77 6.81
N GLU A 309 26.92 -24.41 5.89
CA GLU A 309 27.53 -23.07 5.83
C GLU A 309 27.05 -22.27 4.62
N VAL A 310 26.68 -21.01 4.86
CA VAL A 310 26.31 -20.06 3.80
C VAL A 310 27.55 -19.72 2.98
N GLN A 311 27.43 -19.73 1.66
CA GLN A 311 28.54 -19.51 0.74
C GLN A 311 28.77 -18.02 0.48
N ASP A 312 30.01 -17.67 0.10
CA ASP A 312 30.36 -16.32 -0.34
C ASP A 312 29.81 -16.09 -1.76
N VAL A 313 28.58 -15.58 -1.82
CA VAL A 313 27.82 -15.28 -3.04
C VAL A 313 27.43 -13.80 -3.05
N ASP A 314 26.87 -13.31 -4.16
CA ASP A 314 26.50 -11.90 -4.30
C ASP A 314 25.61 -11.41 -3.14
N ASN A 315 26.06 -10.36 -2.47
CA ASN A 315 25.37 -9.71 -1.36
C ASN A 315 25.02 -8.24 -1.66
N ALA A 316 24.82 -7.91 -2.94
CA ALA A 316 24.57 -6.53 -3.37
C ALA A 316 23.28 -6.38 -4.17
N ALA A 317 22.98 -7.31 -5.07
CA ALA A 317 21.84 -7.23 -5.97
C ALA A 317 20.60 -7.87 -5.35
N VAL A 318 19.60 -7.05 -5.05
CA VAL A 318 18.30 -7.52 -4.55
C VAL A 318 17.39 -7.91 -5.74
N ALA A 319 16.75 -9.07 -5.66
CA ALA A 319 15.78 -9.54 -6.67
C ALA A 319 14.77 -10.53 -6.07
N PRO A 320 13.64 -10.80 -6.75
CA PRO A 320 12.85 -11.99 -6.50
C PRO A 320 13.70 -13.25 -6.71
N ARG A 321 13.52 -14.27 -5.87
CA ARG A 321 14.37 -15.47 -5.85
C ARG A 321 13.54 -16.74 -5.75
N THR A 322 14.07 -17.81 -6.34
CA THR A 322 13.62 -19.19 -6.07
C THR A 322 14.83 -20.05 -5.70
N ALA A 323 14.69 -20.94 -4.73
CA ALA A 323 15.73 -21.86 -4.30
C ALA A 323 15.19 -23.24 -3.95
N VAL A 324 16.08 -24.23 -4.03
CA VAL A 324 15.86 -25.59 -3.54
C VAL A 324 16.98 -25.98 -2.59
N GLY A 325 16.63 -26.66 -1.51
CA GLY A 325 17.58 -27.18 -0.55
C GLY A 325 17.15 -28.49 0.10
N TYR A 326 18.09 -29.12 0.79
CA TYR A 326 17.93 -30.44 1.38
C TYR A 326 18.52 -30.50 2.78
N SER A 327 17.94 -31.33 3.66
CA SER A 327 18.54 -31.68 4.95
C SER A 327 19.86 -32.45 4.77
N ALA A 328 20.63 -32.59 5.85
CA ALA A 328 21.93 -33.28 5.83
C ALA A 328 21.85 -34.74 5.36
N ASP A 329 20.71 -35.41 5.59
CA ASP A 329 20.44 -36.77 5.13
C ASP A 329 19.67 -36.85 3.80
N GLY A 330 19.35 -35.69 3.20
CA GLY A 330 18.60 -35.58 1.95
C GLY A 330 17.14 -36.00 2.02
N LYS A 331 16.60 -36.26 3.22
CA LYS A 331 15.22 -36.76 3.42
C LYS A 331 14.18 -35.66 3.60
N GLN A 332 14.61 -34.41 3.76
CA GLN A 332 13.74 -33.24 3.74
C GLN A 332 14.17 -32.36 2.57
N MET A 333 13.18 -31.87 1.84
CA MET A 333 13.37 -30.91 0.77
C MET A 333 12.67 -29.60 1.10
N TYR A 334 13.33 -28.50 0.76
CA TYR A 334 12.89 -27.14 0.99
C TYR A 334 12.82 -26.43 -0.36
N LEU A 335 11.62 -25.98 -0.74
CA LEU A 335 11.42 -25.10 -1.89
C LEU A 335 11.05 -23.74 -1.37
N VAL A 336 11.76 -22.70 -1.80
CA VAL A 336 11.53 -21.33 -1.34
C VAL A 336 11.36 -20.42 -2.54
N THR A 337 10.32 -19.61 -2.52
CA THR A 337 10.11 -18.49 -3.44
C THR A 337 10.02 -17.22 -2.60
N VAL A 338 10.66 -16.15 -3.07
CA VAL A 338 10.66 -14.84 -2.42
C VAL A 338 10.33 -13.82 -3.48
N ASP A 339 9.30 -13.03 -3.22
CA ASP A 339 8.87 -11.95 -4.09
C ASP A 339 9.92 -10.82 -4.14
N GLY A 340 9.74 -9.86 -5.03
CA GLY A 340 10.68 -8.75 -5.16
C GLY A 340 10.26 -7.75 -6.21
N ARG A 341 10.99 -6.63 -6.30
CA ARG A 341 10.69 -5.49 -7.21
C ARG A 341 9.30 -4.89 -6.98
N GLN A 342 8.76 -5.04 -5.78
CA GLN A 342 7.45 -4.56 -5.39
C GLN A 342 7.59 -3.73 -4.12
N THR A 343 6.68 -2.79 -3.89
CA THR A 343 6.67 -2.02 -2.63
C THR A 343 6.44 -2.93 -1.43
N SER A 344 5.63 -3.97 -1.61
CA SER A 344 5.31 -4.99 -0.61
C SER A 344 6.42 -6.04 -0.43
N SER A 345 7.44 -6.09 -1.29
CA SER A 345 8.59 -6.98 -1.13
C SER A 345 9.82 -6.48 -1.89
N ARG A 346 10.90 -6.20 -1.16
CA ARG A 346 12.17 -5.76 -1.75
C ARG A 346 12.87 -6.88 -2.53
N GLY A 347 12.71 -8.12 -2.09
CA GLY A 347 13.46 -9.30 -2.54
C GLY A 347 14.74 -9.52 -1.73
N LEU A 348 15.58 -10.46 -2.17
CA LEU A 348 16.81 -10.81 -1.47
C LEU A 348 18.05 -10.75 -2.36
N THR A 349 19.19 -10.48 -1.73
CA THR A 349 20.50 -10.86 -2.28
C THR A 349 20.65 -12.38 -2.26
N LEU A 350 21.63 -12.92 -2.98
CA LEU A 350 21.89 -14.36 -2.94
C LEU A 350 22.38 -14.79 -1.54
N TYR A 351 23.14 -13.92 -0.86
CA TYR A 351 23.62 -14.19 0.49
C TYR A 351 22.47 -14.27 1.49
N GLU A 352 21.55 -13.29 1.50
CA GLU A 352 20.36 -13.31 2.37
C GLU A 352 19.47 -14.54 2.08
N LEU A 353 19.33 -14.93 0.81
CA LEU A 353 18.61 -16.16 0.45
C LEU A 353 19.29 -17.41 1.02
N GLY A 354 20.63 -17.46 1.04
CA GLY A 354 21.37 -18.54 1.68
C GLY A 354 21.17 -18.59 3.20
N GLU A 355 21.13 -17.43 3.87
CA GLU A 355 20.79 -17.32 5.29
C GLU A 355 19.36 -17.82 5.56
N LEU A 356 18.39 -17.41 4.74
CA LEU A 356 17.00 -17.86 4.83
C LEU A 356 16.88 -19.39 4.62
N MET A 357 17.56 -19.95 3.62
CA MET A 357 17.57 -21.40 3.38
C MET A 357 18.16 -22.17 4.57
N LYS A 358 19.24 -21.67 5.16
CA LYS A 358 19.84 -22.25 6.37
C LYS A 358 18.89 -22.16 7.57
N GLU A 359 18.21 -21.03 7.73
CA GLU A 359 17.20 -20.81 8.79
C GLU A 359 16.06 -21.83 8.70
N PHE A 360 15.56 -22.13 7.49
CA PHE A 360 14.53 -23.17 7.29
C PHE A 360 15.03 -24.60 7.47
N GLY A 361 16.35 -24.80 7.57
CA GLY A 361 16.98 -26.09 7.88
C GLY A 361 17.68 -26.77 6.71
N ALA A 362 17.89 -26.07 5.58
CA ALA A 362 18.68 -26.60 4.49
C ALA A 362 20.16 -26.73 4.91
N TYR A 363 20.70 -27.94 4.78
CA TYR A 363 22.13 -28.22 4.96
C TYR A 363 22.90 -28.04 3.66
N HIS A 364 22.23 -28.26 2.52
CA HIS A 364 22.68 -27.89 1.20
C HIS A 364 21.57 -27.13 0.47
N ALA A 365 21.89 -26.06 -0.22
CA ALA A 365 20.92 -25.29 -1.00
C ALA A 365 21.55 -24.68 -2.25
N ILE A 366 20.76 -24.54 -3.32
CA ILE A 366 21.16 -23.92 -4.58
C ILE A 366 20.08 -22.96 -5.06
N ASN A 367 20.50 -21.85 -5.66
CA ASN A 367 19.62 -20.89 -6.28
C ASN A 367 19.12 -21.40 -7.64
N LEU A 368 17.84 -21.18 -7.93
CA LEU A 368 17.18 -21.42 -9.21
C LEU A 368 16.97 -20.09 -9.97
N ASP A 369 16.31 -20.11 -11.12
CA ASP A 369 16.01 -18.85 -11.82
C ASP A 369 15.11 -17.95 -10.96
N GLY A 370 15.35 -16.65 -11.03
CA GLY A 370 14.68 -15.65 -10.21
C GLY A 370 14.02 -14.54 -11.03
N GLY A 371 13.84 -13.36 -10.42
CA GLY A 371 13.13 -12.26 -11.07
C GLY A 371 11.68 -12.65 -11.38
N GLY A 372 11.12 -12.19 -12.50
CA GLY A 372 9.74 -12.52 -12.89
C GLY A 372 9.49 -14.00 -13.20
N SER A 373 10.53 -14.86 -13.20
CA SER A 373 10.35 -16.31 -13.26
C SER A 373 9.93 -16.90 -11.90
N SER A 374 10.23 -16.20 -10.79
CA SER A 374 9.98 -16.69 -9.42
C SER A 374 8.49 -16.91 -9.20
N THR A 375 8.10 -18.18 -9.19
CA THR A 375 6.70 -18.60 -9.08
C THR A 375 6.63 -19.85 -8.22
N MET A 376 5.71 -19.85 -7.26
CA MET A 376 5.31 -21.02 -6.51
C MET A 376 3.81 -21.26 -6.75
N VAL A 377 3.47 -22.51 -7.02
CA VAL A 377 2.08 -22.95 -7.16
C VAL A 377 1.78 -24.04 -6.14
N ALA A 378 0.57 -24.04 -5.59
CA ALA A 378 0.11 -25.06 -4.66
C ALA A 378 -1.39 -25.27 -4.78
N ARG A 379 -1.83 -26.50 -4.51
CA ARG A 379 -3.24 -26.87 -4.44
C ARG A 379 -3.76 -26.66 -3.02
N THR A 380 -4.84 -25.90 -2.87
CA THR A 380 -5.57 -25.84 -1.61
C THR A 380 -6.22 -27.21 -1.33
N SER A 381 -6.23 -27.65 -0.06
CA SER A 381 -6.80 -28.94 0.32
C SER A 381 -8.26 -29.08 -0.14
N GLY A 382 -8.54 -30.11 -0.95
CA GLY A 382 -9.89 -30.37 -1.49
C GLY A 382 -10.21 -29.66 -2.81
N GLU A 383 -9.26 -28.93 -3.41
CA GLU A 383 -9.33 -28.47 -4.81
C GLU A 383 -8.70 -29.49 -5.76
N ASP A 384 -8.95 -29.33 -7.06
CA ASP A 384 -8.38 -30.16 -8.12
C ASP A 384 -7.20 -29.52 -8.87
N GLN A 385 -7.11 -28.18 -8.87
CA GLN A 385 -6.06 -27.42 -9.54
C GLN A 385 -5.12 -26.73 -8.54
N VAL A 386 -3.87 -26.50 -8.94
CA VAL A 386 -2.95 -25.59 -8.26
C VAL A 386 -3.24 -24.15 -8.66
N ASP A 387 -3.02 -23.24 -7.72
CA ASP A 387 -3.04 -21.79 -7.93
C ASP A 387 -1.67 -21.20 -7.58
N ILE A 388 -1.38 -19.99 -8.08
CA ILE A 388 -0.19 -19.23 -7.72
C ILE A 388 -0.35 -18.75 -6.28
N VAL A 389 0.64 -19.02 -5.42
CA VAL A 389 0.60 -18.65 -4.00
C VAL A 389 1.49 -17.46 -3.64
N ASN A 390 2.32 -16.99 -4.59
CA ASN A 390 3.18 -15.81 -4.45
C ASN A 390 2.72 -14.65 -5.36
N SER A 391 3.42 -13.51 -5.36
CA SER A 391 3.16 -12.37 -6.25
C SER A 391 4.23 -12.21 -7.35
N PRO A 392 4.00 -12.72 -8.58
CA PRO A 392 4.98 -12.62 -9.68
C PRO A 392 5.38 -11.18 -10.00
N SER A 393 6.69 -10.91 -10.09
CA SER A 393 7.21 -9.54 -10.21
C SER A 393 6.94 -8.82 -11.53
N ASP A 394 6.47 -9.54 -12.56
CA ASP A 394 6.10 -8.97 -13.85
C ASP A 394 4.63 -8.52 -13.90
N GLY A 395 3.89 -8.67 -12.77
CA GLY A 395 2.44 -8.40 -12.66
C GLY A 395 1.57 -9.55 -13.18
N ILE A 396 2.16 -10.49 -13.91
CA ILE A 396 1.56 -11.76 -14.37
C ILE A 396 2.59 -12.88 -14.23
N GLU A 397 2.12 -14.12 -14.23
CA GLU A 397 2.99 -15.29 -14.27
C GLU A 397 3.80 -15.33 -15.58
N ARG A 398 5.12 -15.52 -15.47
CA ARG A 398 5.99 -15.66 -16.63
C ARG A 398 6.00 -17.10 -17.12
N ALA A 399 5.96 -17.27 -18.44
CA ALA A 399 6.24 -18.56 -19.06
C ALA A 399 7.70 -18.99 -18.83
N VAL A 400 7.88 -20.16 -18.21
CA VAL A 400 9.17 -20.78 -17.90
C VAL A 400 9.31 -22.14 -18.60
N PRO A 401 10.53 -22.58 -18.96
CA PRO A 401 10.72 -23.84 -19.70
C PRO A 401 10.69 -25.08 -18.82
N ASN A 402 10.95 -24.95 -17.52
CA ASN A 402 10.81 -26.05 -16.59
C ASN A 402 10.60 -25.57 -15.15
N GLY A 403 10.30 -26.54 -14.28
CA GLY A 403 10.11 -26.37 -12.85
C GLY A 403 10.29 -27.68 -12.09
N ILE A 404 10.17 -27.61 -10.77
CA ILE A 404 10.12 -28.77 -9.89
C ILE A 404 8.66 -28.95 -9.46
N GLY A 405 8.07 -30.09 -9.79
CA GLY A 405 6.72 -30.46 -9.37
C GLY A 405 6.75 -31.45 -8.21
N LEU A 406 5.79 -31.32 -7.29
CA LEU A 406 5.53 -32.26 -6.22
C LEU A 406 4.29 -33.07 -6.54
N PHE A 407 4.39 -34.38 -6.34
CA PHE A 407 3.34 -35.33 -6.62
C PHE A 407 3.12 -36.23 -5.41
N THR A 408 1.90 -36.71 -5.25
CA THR A 408 1.56 -37.69 -4.23
C THR A 408 1.15 -39.01 -4.85
N GLU A 409 1.31 -40.10 -4.10
CA GLU A 409 0.66 -41.35 -4.46
C GLU A 409 -0.86 -41.17 -4.47
N LYS A 410 -1.54 -41.97 -5.30
CA LYS A 410 -3.00 -41.93 -5.40
C LYS A 410 -3.64 -42.17 -4.03
N GLY A 411 -4.47 -41.24 -3.60
CA GLY A 411 -5.18 -41.31 -2.35
C GLY A 411 -6.23 -42.42 -2.27
N THR A 412 -6.77 -42.63 -1.07
CA THR A 412 -7.81 -43.64 -0.82
C THR A 412 -9.12 -43.32 -1.53
N GLY A 413 -9.38 -42.04 -1.87
CA GLY A 413 -10.68 -41.58 -2.34
C GLY A 413 -11.77 -41.58 -1.26
N ASP A 414 -11.42 -41.92 -0.02
CA ASP A 414 -12.32 -41.89 1.12
C ASP A 414 -12.22 -40.52 1.82
N LEU A 415 -13.36 -39.94 2.19
CA LEU A 415 -13.41 -38.67 2.92
C LEU A 415 -12.63 -38.76 4.24
N PHE A 416 -11.53 -38.00 4.32
CA PHE A 416 -10.63 -37.93 5.46
C PHE A 416 -10.79 -36.61 6.23
N GLY A 417 -10.99 -35.51 5.52
CA GLY A 417 -11.18 -34.18 6.11
C GLY A 417 -12.04 -33.27 5.22
N MET A 418 -12.35 -32.08 5.75
CA MET A 418 -13.06 -31.04 5.01
C MET A 418 -12.39 -29.69 5.27
N ASN A 419 -12.10 -28.96 4.20
CA ASN A 419 -11.75 -27.55 4.27
C ASN A 419 -13.04 -26.72 4.29
N VAL A 420 -13.24 -25.95 5.37
CA VAL A 420 -14.42 -25.09 5.53
C VAL A 420 -13.97 -23.65 5.38
N SER A 421 -14.60 -22.92 4.48
CA SER A 421 -14.28 -21.52 4.18
C SER A 421 -15.55 -20.74 3.85
N THR A 422 -15.46 -19.42 3.93
CA THR A 422 -16.46 -18.52 3.36
C THR A 422 -16.44 -18.63 1.84
N GLU A 423 -17.60 -18.51 1.18
CA GLU A 423 -17.63 -18.36 -0.28
C GLU A 423 -17.21 -16.94 -0.72
N SER A 424 -17.43 -15.95 0.15
CA SER A 424 -16.92 -14.60 -0.10
C SER A 424 -15.42 -14.52 0.16
N GLU A 425 -14.70 -13.95 -0.81
CA GLU A 425 -13.25 -13.73 -0.78
C GLU A 425 -12.88 -12.29 -0.36
N VAL A 426 -13.89 -11.46 -0.04
CA VAL A 426 -13.67 -10.08 0.41
C VAL A 426 -13.03 -10.09 1.81
N GLU A 427 -12.11 -9.15 2.05
CA GLU A 427 -11.47 -8.96 3.36
C GLU A 427 -12.50 -8.87 4.50
N ASN A 428 -12.17 -9.46 5.66
CA ASN A 428 -13.04 -9.56 6.84
C ASN A 428 -14.34 -10.37 6.63
N SER A 429 -14.38 -11.28 5.64
CA SER A 429 -15.53 -12.18 5.41
C SER A 429 -15.81 -13.16 6.58
N ASP A 430 -14.83 -13.39 7.44
CA ASP A 430 -14.94 -14.10 8.72
C ASP A 430 -15.73 -13.31 9.78
N ARG A 431 -16.10 -12.05 9.51
CA ARG A 431 -16.90 -11.19 10.38
C ARG A 431 -18.30 -10.96 9.80
N ILE A 432 -19.30 -10.86 10.69
CA ILE A 432 -20.72 -10.78 10.31
C ILE A 432 -21.50 -9.94 11.34
N PHE A 433 -22.46 -9.12 10.90
CA PHE A 433 -23.34 -8.38 11.82
C PHE A 433 -24.54 -9.24 12.28
N PRO A 434 -25.03 -9.07 13.53
CA PRO A 434 -26.28 -9.70 13.97
C PRO A 434 -27.44 -9.40 13.00
N GLY A 435 -28.22 -10.42 12.66
CA GLY A 435 -29.32 -10.31 11.70
C GLY A 435 -28.93 -10.46 10.23
N LEU A 436 -27.64 -10.45 9.89
CA LEU A 436 -27.12 -10.71 8.55
C LEU A 436 -26.62 -12.15 8.39
N THR A 437 -26.19 -12.47 7.18
CA THR A 437 -25.83 -13.81 6.75
C THR A 437 -24.43 -13.90 6.14
N ARG A 438 -23.88 -15.12 6.12
CA ARG A 438 -22.64 -15.48 5.40
C ARG A 438 -22.77 -16.90 4.87
N LYS A 439 -22.31 -17.12 3.64
CA LYS A 439 -22.31 -18.46 3.05
C LYS A 439 -20.96 -19.15 3.26
N PHE A 440 -21.02 -20.39 3.74
CA PHE A 440 -19.87 -21.27 3.93
C PHE A 440 -19.93 -22.46 2.98
N SER A 441 -18.76 -22.90 2.52
CA SER A 441 -18.60 -24.12 1.73
C SER A 441 -17.71 -25.12 2.46
N ALA A 442 -17.88 -26.41 2.15
CA ALA A 442 -17.05 -27.48 2.69
C ALA A 442 -16.52 -28.34 1.54
N LYS A 443 -15.21 -28.25 1.28
CA LYS A 443 -14.52 -29.05 0.26
C LYS A 443 -13.87 -30.26 0.91
N GLY A 444 -14.27 -31.46 0.47
CA GLY A 444 -13.81 -32.72 1.05
C GLY A 444 -12.47 -33.13 0.49
N PHE A 445 -11.62 -33.72 1.32
CA PHE A 445 -10.35 -34.27 0.88
C PHE A 445 -10.05 -35.63 1.53
N ASP A 446 -9.24 -36.45 0.86
CA ASP A 446 -8.82 -37.77 1.36
C ASP A 446 -7.49 -37.73 2.14
N ASN A 447 -6.91 -38.89 2.44
CA ASN A 447 -5.69 -39.00 3.26
C ASN A 447 -4.42 -38.40 2.62
N VAL A 448 -4.44 -38.09 1.32
CA VAL A 448 -3.35 -37.37 0.63
C VAL A 448 -3.79 -35.98 0.17
N TYR A 449 -4.93 -35.50 0.67
CA TYR A 449 -5.52 -34.20 0.40
C TYR A 449 -6.07 -34.03 -1.04
N ASP A 450 -6.30 -35.13 -1.76
CA ASP A 450 -6.99 -35.11 -3.04
C ASP A 450 -8.49 -34.79 -2.85
N PRO A 451 -9.13 -34.08 -3.82
CA PRO A 451 -10.53 -33.69 -3.72
C PRO A 451 -11.46 -34.91 -3.75
N VAL A 452 -12.37 -34.99 -2.79
CA VAL A 452 -13.40 -36.02 -2.72
C VAL A 452 -14.77 -35.45 -2.39
N GLN A 453 -15.81 -36.12 -2.86
CA GLN A 453 -17.19 -35.72 -2.59
C GLN A 453 -17.51 -35.81 -1.09
N THR A 454 -17.99 -34.72 -0.51
CA THR A 454 -18.34 -34.67 0.92
C THR A 454 -19.61 -35.43 1.26
N GLY A 455 -20.48 -35.71 0.29
CA GLY A 455 -21.81 -36.28 0.54
C GLY A 455 -22.72 -35.31 1.30
N GLN A 456 -23.61 -35.83 2.15
CA GLN A 456 -24.50 -34.98 2.96
C GLN A 456 -23.75 -34.41 4.17
N VAL A 457 -23.56 -33.09 4.18
CA VAL A 457 -22.94 -32.34 5.28
C VAL A 457 -24.01 -31.84 6.24
N ARG A 458 -23.74 -31.96 7.54
CA ARG A 458 -24.50 -31.31 8.61
C ARG A 458 -23.72 -30.10 9.11
N TRP A 459 -24.38 -28.96 9.16
CA TRP A 459 -23.79 -27.70 9.62
C TRP A 459 -24.21 -27.34 11.04
N GLN A 460 -23.30 -26.73 11.80
CA GLN A 460 -23.62 -26.11 13.09
C GLN A 460 -22.61 -25.02 13.46
N ALA A 461 -23.03 -24.06 14.28
CA ALA A 461 -22.15 -23.09 14.90
C ALA A 461 -21.87 -23.49 16.35
N ILE A 462 -20.63 -23.31 16.80
CA ILE A 462 -20.19 -23.68 18.14
C ILE A 462 -19.49 -22.47 18.79
N PRO A 463 -20.07 -21.83 19.82
CA PRO A 463 -21.36 -22.14 20.44
C PRO A 463 -22.56 -21.70 19.56
N GLY A 464 -23.67 -22.43 19.67
CA GLY A 464 -24.84 -22.22 18.79
C GLY A 464 -25.75 -21.05 19.17
N ASP A 465 -25.45 -20.30 20.23
CA ASP A 465 -26.17 -19.07 20.59
C ASP A 465 -25.71 -17.84 19.79
N VAL A 466 -24.53 -17.93 19.14
CA VAL A 466 -23.97 -16.88 18.26
C VAL A 466 -24.71 -16.81 16.92
N GLY A 467 -25.18 -17.95 16.41
CA GLY A 467 -25.98 -18.03 15.19
C GLY A 467 -26.30 -19.48 14.80
N LYS A 468 -26.97 -19.65 13.67
CA LYS A 468 -27.38 -20.98 13.16
C LYS A 468 -27.08 -21.10 11.68
N LEU A 469 -26.75 -22.32 11.24
CA LEU A 469 -26.64 -22.63 9.82
C LEU A 469 -27.85 -23.41 9.35
N ASP A 470 -28.26 -23.18 8.11
CA ASP A 470 -29.16 -24.06 7.39
C ASP A 470 -28.43 -25.23 6.70
N ASP A 471 -29.18 -26.11 6.06
CA ASP A 471 -28.63 -27.29 5.37
C ASP A 471 -27.76 -26.93 4.14
N SER A 472 -27.85 -25.68 3.65
CA SER A 472 -27.07 -25.18 2.51
C SER A 472 -25.77 -24.50 2.91
N GLY A 473 -25.47 -24.40 4.21
CA GLY A 473 -24.26 -23.74 4.72
C GLY A 473 -24.40 -22.22 4.88
N VAL A 474 -25.60 -21.66 4.82
CA VAL A 474 -25.83 -20.24 5.10
C VAL A 474 -25.94 -20.05 6.61
N PHE A 475 -24.99 -19.31 7.17
CA PHE A 475 -24.98 -18.91 8.57
C PHE A 475 -25.79 -17.64 8.78
N HIS A 476 -26.76 -17.70 9.68
CA HIS A 476 -27.55 -16.57 10.16
C HIS A 476 -27.03 -16.12 11.52
N ALA A 477 -26.38 -14.96 11.55
CA ALA A 477 -25.83 -14.37 12.76
C ALA A 477 -26.96 -13.89 13.68
N ALA A 478 -26.86 -14.19 14.99
CA ALA A 478 -27.89 -13.88 15.96
C ALA A 478 -27.40 -12.97 17.10
N LYS A 479 -26.22 -13.28 17.65
CA LYS A 479 -25.68 -12.59 18.83
C LYS A 479 -24.19 -12.39 18.66
N SER A 480 -23.70 -11.23 19.07
CA SER A 480 -22.28 -10.91 19.05
C SER A 480 -21.44 -11.93 19.84
N GLY A 481 -20.28 -12.28 19.29
CA GLY A 481 -19.38 -13.28 19.86
C GLY A 481 -18.63 -14.08 18.80
N LYS A 482 -17.63 -14.85 19.25
CA LYS A 482 -16.85 -15.75 18.39
C LYS A 482 -17.51 -17.15 18.37
N ALA A 483 -17.54 -17.79 17.20
CA ALA A 483 -17.98 -19.17 17.03
C ALA A 483 -17.10 -19.91 16.01
N ASN A 484 -17.15 -21.24 16.00
CA ASN A 484 -16.65 -22.05 14.91
C ASN A 484 -17.82 -22.60 14.10
N ILE A 485 -17.78 -22.39 12.79
CA ILE A 485 -18.65 -23.03 11.82
C ILE A 485 -18.13 -24.43 11.56
N GLU A 486 -18.88 -25.45 11.97
CA GLU A 486 -18.51 -26.85 11.80
C GLU A 486 -19.35 -27.49 10.68
N ALA A 487 -18.66 -28.03 9.68
CA ALA A 487 -19.21 -28.97 8.71
C ALA A 487 -18.92 -30.40 9.19
N GLN A 488 -19.93 -31.27 9.22
CA GLN A 488 -19.79 -32.65 9.67
C GLN A 488 -20.42 -33.66 8.70
N ASN A 489 -19.68 -34.70 8.33
CA ASN A 489 -20.23 -35.92 7.74
C ASN A 489 -19.80 -37.13 8.59
N LYS A 490 -20.77 -37.82 9.20
CA LYS A 490 -20.53 -38.91 10.16
C LYS A 490 -19.57 -38.47 11.27
N HIS A 491 -18.32 -38.94 11.25
CA HIS A 491 -17.28 -38.61 12.24
C HIS A 491 -16.23 -37.63 11.71
N ILE A 492 -16.26 -37.30 10.41
CA ILE A 492 -15.34 -36.35 9.78
C ILE A 492 -15.88 -34.93 9.96
N LYS A 493 -14.99 -34.01 10.33
CA LYS A 493 -15.31 -32.62 10.66
C LYS A 493 -14.32 -31.68 9.98
N GLY A 494 -14.81 -30.52 9.58
CA GLY A 494 -14.02 -29.34 9.22
C GLY A 494 -14.58 -28.13 9.95
N THR A 495 -13.74 -27.15 10.27
CA THR A 495 -14.16 -25.96 11.03
C THR A 495 -13.57 -24.68 10.47
N ASN A 496 -14.34 -23.59 10.53
CA ASN A 496 -13.88 -22.24 10.21
C ASN A 496 -14.30 -21.25 11.33
N PRO A 497 -13.37 -20.46 11.91
CA PRO A 497 -13.73 -19.47 12.93
C PRO A 497 -14.50 -18.30 12.32
N VAL A 498 -15.47 -17.77 13.06
CA VAL A 498 -16.27 -16.62 12.66
C VAL A 498 -16.48 -15.68 13.86
N THR A 499 -16.56 -14.38 13.59
CA THR A 499 -16.87 -13.36 14.60
C THR A 499 -18.17 -12.64 14.24
N VAL A 500 -19.18 -12.74 15.12
CA VAL A 500 -20.35 -11.88 15.03
C VAL A 500 -20.07 -10.57 15.76
N LEU A 501 -20.11 -9.46 15.02
CA LEU A 501 -19.79 -8.10 15.46
C LEU A 501 -20.89 -7.47 16.34
N GLY A 502 -20.71 -6.20 16.71
CA GLY A 502 -21.77 -5.37 17.28
C GLY A 502 -22.90 -5.09 16.31
N GLU A 503 -23.90 -4.31 16.74
CA GLU A 503 -25.00 -3.89 15.86
C GLU A 503 -24.50 -3.03 14.70
N LEU A 504 -25.07 -3.23 13.51
CA LEU A 504 -24.76 -2.45 12.32
C LEU A 504 -25.13 -0.98 12.55
N GLU A 505 -24.15 -0.08 12.49
CA GLU A 505 -24.34 1.35 12.72
C GLU A 505 -24.40 2.16 11.43
N ARG A 506 -23.51 1.85 10.47
CA ARG A 506 -23.48 2.46 9.13
C ARG A 506 -23.06 1.46 8.07
N ILE A 507 -23.35 1.80 6.82
CA ILE A 507 -22.92 1.06 5.63
C ILE A 507 -22.26 2.02 4.65
N GLU A 508 -21.38 1.50 3.80
CA GLU A 508 -20.81 2.22 2.66
C GLU A 508 -20.57 1.24 1.50
N ALA A 509 -20.45 1.78 0.29
CA ALA A 509 -19.94 1.01 -0.84
C ALA A 509 -18.40 1.01 -0.79
N SER A 510 -17.79 -0.07 -1.30
CA SER A 510 -16.32 -0.22 -1.38
C SER A 510 -15.64 0.85 -2.24
N VAL A 511 -16.40 1.55 -3.08
CA VAL A 511 -15.94 2.66 -3.91
C VAL A 511 -16.86 3.87 -3.73
N PRO A 512 -16.33 5.11 -3.79
CA PRO A 512 -17.14 6.31 -3.64
C PRO A 512 -18.01 6.63 -4.88
N ARG A 513 -17.67 6.06 -6.05
CA ARG A 513 -18.43 6.16 -7.30
C ARG A 513 -18.05 5.01 -8.24
N VAL A 514 -18.96 4.61 -9.14
CA VAL A 514 -18.66 3.71 -10.26
C VAL A 514 -18.77 4.49 -11.56
N GLY A 515 -17.64 4.74 -12.22
CA GLY A 515 -17.60 5.38 -13.54
C GLY A 515 -17.36 4.35 -14.64
N LEU A 516 -18.29 4.24 -15.58
CA LEU A 516 -18.26 3.24 -16.65
C LEU A 516 -18.09 3.89 -18.03
N ALA A 517 -17.21 3.34 -18.85
CA ALA A 517 -17.23 3.60 -20.29
C ALA A 517 -18.40 2.85 -20.96
N GLU A 518 -18.72 3.21 -22.21
CA GLU A 518 -19.74 2.50 -22.99
C GLU A 518 -19.44 1.00 -23.09
N GLY A 519 -20.39 0.16 -22.68
CA GLY A 519 -20.26 -1.30 -22.70
C GLY A 519 -19.31 -1.88 -21.64
N ALA A 520 -18.74 -1.05 -20.76
CA ALA A 520 -17.88 -1.51 -19.68
C ALA A 520 -18.70 -2.07 -18.50
N THR A 521 -18.03 -2.86 -17.67
CA THR A 521 -18.55 -3.32 -16.38
C THR A 521 -17.70 -2.74 -15.26
N GLY A 522 -18.30 -2.57 -14.08
CA GLY A 522 -17.56 -2.19 -12.87
C GLY A 522 -18.15 -2.90 -11.66
N ASP A 523 -17.34 -3.10 -10.64
CA ASP A 523 -17.71 -3.91 -9.48
C ASP A 523 -17.66 -3.09 -8.19
N PHE A 524 -18.53 -3.45 -7.24
CA PHE A 524 -18.49 -2.93 -5.88
C PHE A 524 -19.01 -3.97 -4.89
N TYR A 525 -18.65 -3.85 -3.62
CA TYR A 525 -19.28 -4.58 -2.52
C TYR A 525 -19.74 -3.60 -1.44
N ILE A 526 -20.56 -4.07 -0.51
CA ILE A 526 -21.06 -3.25 0.60
C ILE A 526 -20.29 -3.61 1.87
N LYS A 527 -19.75 -2.60 2.53
CA LYS A 527 -19.07 -2.73 3.81
C LYS A 527 -19.96 -2.16 4.92
N GLY A 528 -20.20 -2.95 5.95
CA GLY A 528 -20.89 -2.50 7.16
C GLY A 528 -19.88 -2.14 8.25
N TYR A 529 -20.31 -1.28 9.17
CA TYR A 529 -19.54 -0.91 10.36
C TYR A 529 -20.41 -0.93 11.60
N ASP A 530 -19.88 -1.45 12.70
CA ASP A 530 -20.49 -1.23 14.02
C ASP A 530 -20.06 0.13 14.59
N ARG A 531 -20.57 0.47 15.78
CA ARG A 531 -20.28 1.72 16.49
C ARG A 531 -18.78 1.92 16.79
N ASN A 532 -17.99 0.85 16.83
CA ASN A 532 -16.56 0.89 17.14
C ASN A 532 -15.69 0.90 15.88
N GLY A 533 -16.28 0.92 14.70
CA GLY A 533 -15.52 0.86 13.46
C GLY A 533 -15.03 -0.54 13.10
N TYR A 534 -15.49 -1.60 13.79
CA TYR A 534 -15.30 -2.94 13.25
C TYR A 534 -16.12 -3.10 11.99
N SER A 535 -15.51 -3.67 10.96
CA SER A 535 -16.12 -3.79 9.66
C SER A 535 -16.24 -5.23 9.17
N ALA A 536 -17.22 -5.45 8.31
CA ALA A 536 -17.43 -6.71 7.59
C ALA A 536 -18.12 -6.46 6.24
N PRO A 537 -17.81 -7.25 5.20
CA PRO A 537 -18.56 -7.19 3.95
C PRO A 537 -19.96 -7.76 4.15
N ILE A 538 -20.96 -7.21 3.47
CA ILE A 538 -22.36 -7.62 3.56
C ILE A 538 -22.72 -8.44 2.32
N GLU A 539 -23.27 -9.64 2.53
CA GLU A 539 -23.67 -10.54 1.45
C GLU A 539 -24.74 -9.90 0.55
N PRO A 540 -24.67 -10.09 -0.78
CA PRO A 540 -25.65 -9.51 -1.69
C PRO A 540 -27.11 -9.84 -1.38
N GLN A 541 -27.38 -11.01 -0.78
CA GLN A 541 -28.72 -11.43 -0.38
C GLN A 541 -29.32 -10.60 0.76
N ASP A 542 -28.48 -9.93 1.56
CA ASP A 542 -28.88 -9.06 2.66
C ASP A 542 -29.03 -7.58 2.25
N VAL A 543 -28.71 -7.26 0.99
CA VAL A 543 -28.71 -5.90 0.45
C VAL A 543 -29.94 -5.68 -0.43
N LYS A 544 -30.67 -4.59 -0.16
CA LYS A 544 -31.67 -4.07 -1.07
C LYS A 544 -31.09 -2.89 -1.85
N LEU A 545 -31.18 -2.95 -3.17
CA LEU A 545 -30.75 -1.88 -4.07
C LEU A 545 -31.95 -1.20 -4.74
N GLU A 546 -31.95 0.13 -4.76
CA GLU A 546 -32.90 0.97 -5.49
C GLU A 546 -32.12 1.87 -6.47
N TYR A 547 -32.37 1.73 -7.77
CA TYR A 547 -31.67 2.48 -8.83
C TYR A 547 -32.49 2.51 -10.12
N ASP A 548 -32.08 3.35 -11.09
CA ASP A 548 -32.73 3.40 -12.40
C ASP A 548 -32.29 2.23 -13.29
N GLN A 549 -33.16 1.21 -13.38
CA GLN A 549 -32.94 0.00 -14.18
C GLN A 549 -32.92 0.25 -15.69
N SER A 550 -33.30 1.45 -16.16
CA SER A 550 -33.15 1.83 -17.58
C SER A 550 -31.72 2.27 -17.91
N VAL A 551 -30.93 2.67 -16.91
CA VAL A 551 -29.55 3.15 -17.08
C VAL A 551 -28.52 2.03 -16.87
N ILE A 552 -28.70 1.23 -15.82
CA ILE A 552 -27.79 0.13 -15.47
C ILE A 552 -28.55 -1.15 -15.12
N GLU A 553 -27.81 -2.27 -15.10
CA GLU A 553 -28.18 -3.51 -14.44
C GLU A 553 -27.15 -3.80 -13.34
N VAL A 554 -27.58 -4.18 -12.15
CA VAL A 554 -26.69 -4.62 -11.07
C VAL A 554 -26.94 -6.10 -10.78
N LYS A 555 -25.90 -6.93 -10.83
CA LYS A 555 -25.95 -8.39 -10.61
C LYS A 555 -25.09 -8.79 -9.42
N PRO A 556 -25.58 -9.63 -8.50
CA PRO A 556 -24.74 -10.20 -7.45
C PRO A 556 -23.79 -11.25 -8.03
N ASN A 557 -22.57 -11.28 -7.51
CA ASN A 557 -21.54 -12.25 -7.82
C ASN A 557 -21.41 -13.29 -6.68
N SER A 558 -20.83 -14.45 -6.98
CA SER A 558 -20.64 -15.52 -5.98
C SER A 558 -19.58 -15.20 -4.92
N ASP A 559 -18.68 -14.25 -5.19
CA ASP A 559 -17.62 -13.78 -4.31
C ASP A 559 -18.11 -12.77 -3.24
N GLY A 560 -19.41 -12.43 -3.26
CA GLY A 560 -20.01 -11.44 -2.36
C GLY A 560 -20.03 -10.01 -2.91
N SER A 561 -19.58 -9.78 -4.13
CA SER A 561 -19.61 -8.47 -4.81
C SER A 561 -20.85 -8.28 -5.70
N PHE A 562 -20.96 -7.11 -6.31
CA PHE A 562 -21.94 -6.76 -7.33
C PHE A 562 -21.24 -6.25 -8.60
N SER A 563 -21.66 -6.76 -9.75
CA SER A 563 -21.30 -6.20 -11.06
C SER A 563 -22.36 -5.24 -11.59
N VAL A 564 -21.91 -4.09 -12.06
CA VAL A 564 -22.70 -3.05 -12.71
C VAL A 564 -22.47 -3.13 -14.21
N LEU A 565 -23.54 -3.32 -14.97
CA LEU A 565 -23.53 -3.34 -16.44
C LEU A 565 -24.29 -2.13 -16.98
N THR A 566 -23.75 -1.51 -18.03
CA THR A 566 -24.37 -0.36 -18.70
C THR A 566 -25.53 -0.78 -19.61
N LYS A 567 -26.63 -0.02 -19.64
CA LYS A 567 -27.72 -0.17 -20.63
C LYS A 567 -27.88 1.02 -21.58
N THR A 568 -27.15 2.10 -21.32
CA THR A 568 -27.15 3.33 -22.11
C THR A 568 -25.72 3.76 -22.40
N ASP A 569 -25.51 4.58 -23.44
CA ASP A 569 -24.16 5.03 -23.82
C ASP A 569 -23.70 6.24 -22.98
N GLU A 570 -24.63 7.11 -22.56
CA GLU A 570 -24.35 8.29 -21.73
C GLU A 570 -25.53 8.58 -20.79
N SER A 571 -25.36 8.38 -19.48
CA SER A 571 -26.37 8.69 -18.45
C SER A 571 -25.76 8.61 -17.05
N SER A 572 -26.55 8.86 -16.01
CA SER A 572 -26.16 8.62 -14.63
C SER A 572 -27.34 8.19 -13.77
N THR A 573 -27.04 7.50 -12.68
CA THR A 573 -28.04 7.09 -11.70
C THR A 573 -27.42 7.01 -10.30
N LEU A 574 -28.26 7.10 -9.28
CA LEU A 574 -27.86 6.92 -7.90
C LEU A 574 -28.34 5.54 -7.43
N VAL A 575 -27.41 4.68 -7.03
CA VAL A 575 -27.73 3.42 -6.39
C VAL A 575 -27.91 3.68 -4.90
N LYS A 576 -29.15 3.63 -4.43
CA LYS A 576 -29.48 3.65 -3.01
C LYS A 576 -29.38 2.23 -2.45
N VAL A 577 -28.44 2.03 -1.54
CA VAL A 577 -28.16 0.77 -0.86
C VAL A 577 -28.87 0.79 0.49
N ILE A 578 -29.61 -0.27 0.81
CA ILE A 578 -30.36 -0.40 2.06
C ILE A 578 -30.04 -1.75 2.72
N VAL A 579 -29.57 -1.72 3.97
CA VAL A 579 -29.31 -2.92 4.80
C VAL A 579 -29.83 -2.66 6.21
N MET A 580 -30.75 -3.49 6.71
CA MET A 580 -31.36 -3.35 8.05
C MET A 580 -31.86 -1.91 8.38
N GLY A 581 -32.32 -1.16 7.37
CA GLY A 581 -32.78 0.22 7.51
C GLY A 581 -31.67 1.29 7.53
N LYS A 582 -30.40 0.90 7.41
CA LYS A 582 -29.28 1.81 7.13
C LYS A 582 -29.19 2.06 5.63
N GLU A 583 -28.83 3.29 5.25
CA GLU A 583 -28.80 3.72 3.86
C GLU A 583 -27.40 4.24 3.49
N ALA A 584 -26.96 3.91 2.27
CA ALA A 584 -25.80 4.51 1.61
C ALA A 584 -26.13 4.81 0.15
N PHE A 585 -25.37 5.71 -0.46
CA PHE A 585 -25.62 6.19 -1.81
C PHE A 585 -24.35 6.04 -2.66
N LEU A 586 -24.45 5.26 -3.73
CA LEU A 586 -23.37 5.03 -4.68
C LEU A 586 -23.73 5.69 -6.03
N PRO A 587 -23.11 6.81 -6.39
CA PRO A 587 -23.31 7.40 -7.70
C PRO A 587 -22.66 6.52 -8.78
N VAL A 588 -23.42 6.25 -9.85
CA VAL A 588 -22.98 5.52 -11.03
C VAL A 588 -23.12 6.39 -12.26
N THR A 589 -22.04 6.53 -13.03
CA THR A 589 -22.01 7.33 -14.26
C THR A 589 -21.61 6.45 -15.44
N VAL A 590 -22.27 6.66 -16.57
CA VAL A 590 -22.03 5.90 -17.80
C VAL A 590 -21.70 6.89 -18.92
N GLY A 591 -20.61 6.62 -19.63
CA GLY A 591 -20.11 7.49 -20.68
C GLY A 591 -19.41 8.74 -20.13
N LEU A 592 -18.71 9.43 -21.02
CA LEU A 592 -18.05 10.70 -20.74
C LEU A 592 -18.36 11.70 -21.84
N LYS A 593 -18.80 12.90 -21.46
CA LYS A 593 -19.00 14.00 -22.38
C LYS A 593 -17.72 14.83 -22.48
N THR A 594 -17.19 15.03 -23.69
CA THR A 594 -16.07 15.94 -23.91
C THR A 594 -16.57 17.38 -24.04
N GLU A 595 -16.02 18.28 -23.24
CA GLU A 595 -16.27 19.72 -23.30
C GLU A 595 -14.99 20.48 -23.65
N ASN A 596 -15.08 21.48 -24.53
CA ASN A 596 -13.96 22.34 -24.87
C ASN A 596 -13.88 23.51 -23.87
N VAL A 597 -12.78 23.57 -23.13
CA VAL A 597 -12.52 24.60 -22.11
C VAL A 597 -11.89 25.82 -22.75
N SER A 598 -10.98 25.62 -23.70
CA SER A 598 -10.35 26.70 -24.46
C SER A 598 -9.85 26.18 -25.81
N THR A 599 -10.12 26.92 -26.87
CA THR A 599 -9.55 26.68 -28.20
C THR A 599 -8.09 27.13 -28.30
N MET A 600 -7.51 27.73 -27.25
CA MET A 600 -6.11 28.19 -27.22
C MET A 600 -5.74 29.21 -28.32
N GLU A 601 -6.73 29.87 -28.95
CA GLU A 601 -6.47 30.82 -30.05
C GLU A 601 -6.12 32.25 -29.57
N THR A 602 -6.61 32.64 -28.38
CA THR A 602 -6.49 34.00 -27.85
C THR A 602 -5.20 34.16 -27.04
N LEU A 603 -4.06 34.37 -27.71
CA LEU A 603 -2.74 34.50 -27.06
C LEU A 603 -2.69 35.45 -25.83
N PRO A 604 -3.36 36.63 -25.80
CA PRO A 604 -3.35 37.51 -24.63
C PRO A 604 -3.97 36.94 -23.35
N GLU A 605 -4.72 35.85 -23.42
CA GLU A 605 -5.27 35.15 -22.24
C GLU A 605 -4.23 34.25 -21.56
N TRP A 606 -3.04 34.12 -22.14
CA TRP A 606 -2.00 33.22 -21.69
C TRP A 606 -0.68 33.95 -21.46
N ARG A 607 0.11 33.43 -20.52
CA ARG A 607 1.47 33.92 -20.23
C ARG A 607 2.44 32.76 -20.10
N PHE A 608 3.70 33.04 -20.42
CA PHE A 608 4.80 32.09 -20.28
C PHE A 608 5.53 32.27 -18.94
N SER A 609 5.95 31.15 -18.34
CA SER A 609 7.01 31.15 -17.32
C SER A 609 7.90 29.92 -17.48
N SER A 610 9.06 29.93 -16.83
CA SER A 610 9.99 28.80 -16.84
C SER A 610 10.75 28.70 -15.52
N ALA A 611 11.10 27.48 -15.12
CA ALA A 611 12.08 27.21 -14.08
C ALA A 611 13.34 26.64 -14.74
N ARG A 612 14.51 27.26 -14.49
CA ARG A 612 15.83 26.83 -14.99
C ARG A 612 15.95 26.63 -16.53
N GLY A 613 14.95 27.06 -17.29
CA GLY A 613 14.97 27.25 -18.74
C GLY A 613 14.52 28.67 -19.12
N SER A 614 14.41 28.95 -20.41
CA SER A 614 13.85 30.21 -20.93
C SER A 614 12.97 29.95 -22.14
N GLY A 615 12.09 30.88 -22.51
CA GLY A 615 11.21 30.67 -23.64
C GLY A 615 10.21 31.81 -23.87
N THR A 616 9.33 31.61 -24.85
CA THR A 616 8.26 32.54 -25.22
C THR A 616 7.04 31.78 -25.72
N ILE A 617 5.88 32.44 -25.69
CA ILE A 617 4.67 31.99 -26.39
C ILE A 617 4.35 32.93 -27.55
N GLN A 618 3.85 32.36 -28.64
CA GLN A 618 3.35 33.10 -29.81
C GLN A 618 2.19 32.34 -30.45
N ALA A 619 1.40 33.03 -31.28
CA ALA A 619 0.39 32.34 -32.09
C ALA A 619 1.09 31.45 -33.13
N GLY A 620 0.58 30.23 -33.31
CA GLY A 620 1.05 29.27 -34.30
C GLY A 620 -0.10 28.55 -35.00
N GLU A 621 0.20 27.74 -36.01
CA GLU A 621 -0.78 26.89 -36.68
C GLU A 621 -1.22 25.76 -35.74
N GLY A 622 -2.50 25.79 -35.34
CA GLY A 622 -3.12 24.79 -34.47
C GLY A 622 -3.52 23.52 -35.23
N LYS A 623 -4.03 22.54 -34.49
CA LYS A 623 -4.65 21.33 -35.03
C LYS A 623 -5.98 21.67 -35.71
N ASN A 624 -6.71 22.63 -35.15
CA ASN A 624 -8.00 23.13 -35.63
C ASN A 624 -8.02 24.68 -35.52
N GLY A 625 -7.43 25.39 -36.50
CA GLY A 625 -7.37 26.85 -36.47
C GLY A 625 -5.99 27.35 -35.98
N ASN A 626 -5.98 28.31 -35.07
CA ASN A 626 -4.74 28.77 -34.44
C ASN A 626 -4.46 27.99 -33.14
N GLY A 627 -3.22 28.02 -32.66
CA GLY A 627 -2.86 27.48 -31.36
C GLY A 627 -1.73 28.27 -30.70
N ILE A 628 -1.33 27.86 -29.50
CA ILE A 628 -0.21 28.49 -28.79
C ILE A 628 1.05 27.71 -29.08
N LYS A 629 1.97 28.34 -29.81
CA LYS A 629 3.33 27.84 -29.99
C LYS A 629 4.19 28.29 -28.81
N VAL A 630 4.75 27.32 -28.10
CA VAL A 630 5.64 27.48 -26.95
C VAL A 630 7.06 27.19 -27.42
N ASN A 631 7.91 28.21 -27.49
CA ASN A 631 9.33 28.04 -27.78
C ASN A 631 10.09 28.00 -26.45
N PHE A 632 11.02 27.07 -26.29
CA PHE A 632 11.82 26.98 -25.07
C PHE A 632 13.26 26.54 -25.31
N ASP A 633 14.10 26.88 -24.35
CA ASP A 633 15.53 26.60 -24.30
C ASP A 633 15.86 25.93 -22.96
N PHE A 634 16.13 24.61 -23.03
CA PHE A 634 16.54 23.76 -21.92
C PHE A 634 18.06 23.53 -21.90
N SER A 635 18.84 24.26 -22.70
CA SER A 635 20.32 24.19 -22.70
C SER A 635 20.98 24.93 -21.54
N LYS A 636 20.22 25.72 -20.77
CA LYS A 636 20.76 26.68 -19.79
C LYS A 636 21.05 26.09 -18.41
N SER A 637 20.58 24.88 -18.12
CA SER A 637 20.76 24.21 -16.82
C SER A 637 20.77 22.69 -16.98
N THR A 638 21.42 21.99 -16.06
CA THR A 638 21.39 20.53 -15.91
C THR A 638 20.42 20.05 -14.83
N GLY A 639 19.78 20.96 -14.08
CA GLY A 639 18.69 20.62 -13.15
C GLY A 639 17.38 20.32 -13.91
N THR A 640 16.26 20.11 -13.22
CA THR A 640 14.94 20.02 -13.90
C THR A 640 14.55 21.35 -14.52
N ARG A 641 14.19 21.35 -15.81
CA ARG A 641 13.81 22.54 -16.60
C ARG A 641 12.33 22.46 -16.92
N THR A 642 11.64 23.59 -16.88
CA THR A 642 10.23 23.65 -17.25
C THR A 642 9.94 24.81 -18.21
N ALA A 643 8.99 24.60 -19.11
CA ALA A 643 8.39 25.61 -19.97
C ALA A 643 6.88 25.58 -19.75
N ASN A 644 6.36 26.60 -19.08
CA ASN A 644 4.99 26.62 -18.56
C ASN A 644 4.15 27.71 -19.24
N VAL A 645 2.90 27.36 -19.54
CA VAL A 645 1.86 28.25 -20.04
C VAL A 645 0.77 28.36 -18.99
N HIS A 646 0.32 29.59 -18.69
CA HIS A 646 -0.64 29.87 -17.62
C HIS A 646 -1.77 30.77 -18.12
N PRO A 647 -3.01 30.55 -17.66
CA PRO A 647 -4.07 31.55 -17.81
C PRO A 647 -3.71 32.87 -17.12
N VAL A 648 -4.08 34.00 -17.73
CA VAL A 648 -3.93 35.35 -17.14
C VAL A 648 -5.01 35.60 -16.08
N ASN A 649 -6.24 35.16 -16.34
CA ASN A 649 -7.35 35.16 -15.40
C ASN A 649 -7.62 33.73 -14.89
N PRO A 650 -8.19 33.53 -13.69
CA PRO A 650 -8.57 32.20 -13.22
C PRO A 650 -9.44 31.46 -14.24
N LEU A 651 -8.97 30.31 -14.71
CA LEU A 651 -9.70 29.46 -15.65
C LEU A 651 -10.23 28.24 -14.90
N PHE A 652 -11.52 28.24 -14.59
CA PHE A 652 -12.18 27.11 -13.93
C PHE A 652 -12.61 26.06 -14.94
N LEU A 653 -12.28 24.81 -14.67
CA LEU A 653 -12.72 23.65 -15.44
C LEU A 653 -14.21 23.39 -15.14
N PRO A 654 -15.06 23.15 -16.15
CA PRO A 654 -16.49 22.95 -15.95
C PRO A 654 -16.76 21.61 -15.24
N GLY A 655 -17.79 21.56 -14.38
CA GLY A 655 -18.27 20.33 -13.76
C GLY A 655 -17.24 19.57 -12.90
N GLU A 656 -17.33 18.24 -12.91
CA GLU A 656 -16.41 17.31 -12.25
C GLU A 656 -15.60 16.51 -13.29
N PRO A 657 -14.58 17.11 -13.93
CA PRO A 657 -13.82 16.43 -14.97
C PRO A 657 -13.13 15.16 -14.46
N GLN A 658 -13.27 14.09 -15.22
CA GLN A 658 -12.55 12.82 -15.04
C GLN A 658 -11.19 12.84 -15.74
N SER A 659 -11.01 13.68 -16.76
CA SER A 659 -9.74 13.88 -17.42
C SER A 659 -9.62 15.27 -18.05
N ILE A 660 -8.39 15.76 -18.19
CA ILE A 660 -8.03 16.98 -18.92
C ILE A 660 -7.28 16.57 -20.18
N GLY A 661 -7.73 17.05 -21.34
CA GLY A 661 -7.15 16.74 -22.63
C GLY A 661 -6.59 17.97 -23.34
N LEU A 662 -5.55 17.78 -24.15
CA LEU A 662 -4.92 18.83 -24.95
C LEU A 662 -4.36 18.22 -26.24
N TRP A 663 -4.49 18.91 -27.37
CA TRP A 663 -3.73 18.56 -28.56
C TRP A 663 -2.34 19.16 -28.49
N VAL A 664 -1.33 18.32 -28.67
CA VAL A 664 0.08 18.71 -28.65
C VAL A 664 0.76 18.29 -29.94
N LYS A 665 1.34 19.28 -30.64
CA LYS A 665 2.25 19.04 -31.76
C LYS A 665 3.66 18.86 -31.22
N GLY A 666 4.12 17.62 -31.22
CA GLY A 666 5.44 17.23 -30.73
C GLY A 666 6.50 17.17 -31.81
N ASN A 667 7.77 17.27 -31.39
CA ASN A 667 8.95 17.06 -32.24
C ASN A 667 9.77 15.82 -31.84
N GLY A 668 9.30 15.04 -30.86
CA GLY A 668 9.86 13.74 -30.47
C GLY A 668 11.11 13.82 -29.57
N LYS A 669 11.31 14.92 -28.84
CA LYS A 669 12.47 15.10 -27.94
C LYS A 669 12.27 14.49 -26.56
N GLY A 670 11.02 14.18 -26.20
CA GLY A 670 10.67 13.48 -24.97
C GLY A 670 10.49 14.43 -23.78
N GLU A 671 9.91 15.60 -23.99
CA GLU A 671 9.44 16.47 -22.92
C GLU A 671 8.31 15.79 -22.14
N TRP A 672 8.32 15.87 -20.82
CA TRP A 672 7.27 15.33 -19.98
C TRP A 672 6.14 16.35 -19.79
N MET A 673 4.94 16.03 -20.27
CA MET A 673 3.79 16.94 -20.17
C MET A 673 3.22 16.97 -18.75
N SER A 674 2.74 18.13 -18.31
CA SER A 674 2.13 18.31 -16.98
C SER A 674 1.03 19.36 -16.98
N PHE A 675 0.08 19.21 -16.05
CA PHE A 675 -0.91 20.23 -15.68
C PHE A 675 -0.83 20.45 -14.18
N THR A 676 -1.06 21.68 -13.74
CA THR A 676 -1.33 21.96 -12.31
C THR A 676 -2.73 22.50 -12.21
N THR A 677 -3.53 21.96 -11.30
CA THR A 677 -4.88 22.45 -10.97
C THR A 677 -4.98 22.81 -9.50
N LYS A 678 -5.98 23.58 -9.11
CA LYS A 678 -6.29 23.90 -7.71
C LYS A 678 -7.75 23.60 -7.39
N GLY A 679 -8.01 22.83 -6.34
CA GLY A 679 -9.35 22.52 -5.85
C GLY A 679 -10.03 23.69 -5.12
N SER A 680 -11.33 23.56 -4.91
CA SER A 680 -12.12 24.53 -4.13
C SER A 680 -11.76 24.53 -2.63
N ASP A 681 -11.18 23.44 -2.14
CA ASP A 681 -10.53 23.32 -0.83
C ASP A 681 -9.19 24.08 -0.73
N GLY A 682 -8.68 24.57 -1.86
CA GLY A 682 -7.41 25.30 -1.93
C GLY A 682 -6.18 24.43 -2.20
N SER A 683 -6.32 23.11 -2.30
CA SER A 683 -5.22 22.18 -2.56
C SER A 683 -4.75 22.27 -4.02
N ASN A 684 -3.44 22.11 -4.28
CA ASN A 684 -2.90 22.02 -5.64
C ASN A 684 -2.76 20.54 -6.04
N HIS A 685 -3.12 20.21 -7.28
CA HIS A 685 -2.96 18.87 -7.85
C HIS A 685 -2.06 18.94 -9.10
N TYR A 686 -0.99 18.15 -9.09
CA TYR A 686 -0.05 18.02 -10.21
C TYR A 686 -0.41 16.77 -11.02
N LEU A 687 -0.75 16.97 -12.29
CA LEU A 687 -1.23 15.94 -13.19
C LEU A 687 -0.20 15.71 -14.29
N TYR A 688 0.47 14.57 -14.26
CA TYR A 688 1.54 14.25 -15.20
C TYR A 688 1.02 13.44 -16.39
N GLY A 689 1.43 13.84 -17.60
CA GLY A 689 1.05 13.23 -18.86
C GLY A 689 2.17 12.41 -19.49
N PRO A 690 2.01 11.98 -20.75
CA PRO A 690 3.05 11.21 -21.44
C PRO A 690 4.26 12.07 -21.80
N TYR A 691 5.41 11.42 -22.03
CA TYR A 691 6.57 12.04 -22.68
C TYR A 691 6.29 12.25 -24.17
N VAL A 692 6.60 13.43 -24.69
CA VAL A 692 6.43 13.84 -26.10
C VAL A 692 7.49 13.18 -26.98
N THR A 693 7.36 11.87 -27.17
CA THR A 693 8.25 11.04 -28.00
C THR A 693 7.79 10.94 -29.45
N TRP A 694 6.63 11.50 -29.77
CA TRP A 694 6.05 11.54 -31.12
C TRP A 694 6.41 12.82 -31.88
N THR A 695 6.36 12.73 -33.21
CA THR A 695 6.41 13.88 -34.11
C THR A 695 5.02 14.14 -34.70
N GLY A 696 4.58 15.39 -34.73
CA GLY A 696 3.25 15.79 -35.22
C GLY A 696 2.20 15.85 -34.12
N TRP A 697 0.91 15.87 -34.49
CA TRP A 697 -0.19 16.07 -33.56
C TRP A 697 -0.61 14.78 -32.86
N GLN A 698 -0.70 14.85 -31.54
CA GLN A 698 -1.32 13.80 -30.71
C GLN A 698 -2.17 14.47 -29.63
N LYS A 699 -3.35 13.89 -29.36
CA LYS A 699 -4.16 14.30 -28.21
C LYS A 699 -3.59 13.58 -26.99
N ILE A 700 -3.21 14.35 -25.98
CA ILE A 700 -2.95 13.82 -24.65
C ILE A 700 -4.21 13.96 -23.81
N GLU A 701 -4.44 13.01 -22.92
CA GLU A 701 -5.54 13.02 -21.98
C GLU A 701 -5.05 12.47 -20.65
N ILE A 702 -5.22 13.25 -19.58
CA ILE A 702 -4.64 12.97 -18.27
C ILE A 702 -5.78 12.87 -17.26
N PRO A 703 -5.88 11.77 -16.50
CA PRO A 703 -6.96 11.58 -15.54
C PRO A 703 -6.87 12.61 -14.41
N VAL A 704 -8.02 13.05 -13.92
CA VAL A 704 -8.15 13.80 -12.68
C VAL A 704 -8.29 12.80 -11.53
N PRO A 705 -7.43 12.85 -10.49
CA PRO A 705 -7.50 11.94 -9.36
C PRO A 705 -8.87 11.97 -8.66
N SER A 706 -9.29 10.84 -8.11
CA SER A 706 -10.42 10.79 -7.18
C SER A 706 -10.13 11.62 -5.92
N GLY A 707 -11.15 12.24 -5.34
CA GLY A 707 -11.04 12.98 -4.08
C GLY A 707 -10.78 14.49 -4.22
N VAL A 708 -10.47 14.99 -5.43
CA VAL A 708 -10.35 16.43 -5.67
C VAL A 708 -11.68 17.16 -5.41
N LYS A 709 -11.60 18.38 -4.86
CA LYS A 709 -12.79 19.21 -4.60
C LYS A 709 -13.00 20.20 -5.75
N PHE A 710 -14.18 20.16 -6.35
CA PHE A 710 -14.56 21.01 -7.49
C PHE A 710 -15.19 22.34 -7.03
N PRO A 711 -15.17 23.41 -7.86
CA PRO A 711 -14.56 23.49 -9.19
C PRO A 711 -13.02 23.50 -9.16
N LEU A 712 -12.39 22.91 -10.20
CA LEU A 712 -10.94 22.96 -10.37
C LEU A 712 -10.52 24.21 -11.14
N GLU A 713 -9.53 24.94 -10.63
CA GLU A 713 -8.86 26.05 -11.34
C GLU A 713 -7.60 25.53 -12.06
N LEU A 714 -7.49 25.70 -13.38
CA LEU A 714 -6.24 25.41 -14.09
C LEU A 714 -5.17 26.46 -13.78
N ARG A 715 -4.02 26.01 -13.26
CA ARG A 715 -2.87 26.85 -12.94
C ARG A 715 -1.81 26.88 -14.02
N THR A 716 -1.42 25.71 -14.53
CA THR A 716 -0.29 25.59 -15.48
C THR A 716 -0.51 24.45 -16.48
N ILE A 717 -0.01 24.63 -17.69
CA ILE A 717 0.29 23.56 -18.66
C ILE A 717 1.80 23.60 -18.92
N GLY A 718 2.53 22.52 -18.62
CA GLY A 718 3.99 22.52 -18.61
C GLY A 718 4.60 21.41 -19.47
N ALA A 719 5.74 21.72 -20.09
CA ALA A 719 6.69 20.74 -20.61
C ALA A 719 7.91 20.70 -19.68
N ILE A 720 8.30 19.50 -19.24
CA ILE A 720 9.36 19.27 -18.24
C ILE A 720 10.48 18.44 -18.88
N GLU A 721 11.73 18.78 -18.60
CA GLU A 721 12.88 17.94 -18.91
C GLU A 721 13.69 17.68 -17.63
N THR A 722 13.81 16.40 -17.26
CA THR A 722 14.50 15.92 -16.05
C THR A 722 15.87 15.32 -16.35
N ASP A 723 16.15 14.91 -17.60
CA ASP A 723 17.41 14.28 -17.97
C ASP A 723 18.52 15.34 -18.09
N LYS A 724 19.50 15.27 -17.20
CA LYS A 724 20.66 16.17 -17.17
C LYS A 724 21.53 16.09 -18.42
N SER A 725 21.47 14.99 -19.17
CA SER A 725 22.26 14.76 -20.39
C SER A 725 21.65 15.40 -21.64
N LYS A 726 20.35 15.73 -21.62
CA LYS A 726 19.64 16.30 -22.77
C LYS A 726 19.59 17.83 -22.73
N GLN A 727 20.47 18.49 -23.45
CA GLN A 727 20.46 19.96 -23.58
C GLN A 727 20.06 20.37 -24.99
N TYR A 728 18.91 21.03 -25.13
CA TYR A 728 18.36 21.41 -26.42
C TYR A 728 17.42 22.61 -26.31
N THR A 729 17.09 23.15 -27.49
CA THR A 729 15.98 24.08 -27.69
C THR A 729 14.92 23.36 -28.50
N ASP A 730 13.64 23.57 -28.19
CA ASP A 730 12.55 23.02 -28.98
C ASP A 730 11.32 23.95 -28.99
N GLU A 731 10.31 23.55 -29.75
CA GLU A 731 8.99 24.15 -29.78
C GLU A 731 7.91 23.07 -29.68
N LEU A 732 6.86 23.39 -28.93
CA LEU A 732 5.62 22.61 -28.92
C LEU A 732 4.46 23.53 -29.33
N VAL A 733 3.42 22.97 -29.94
CA VAL A 733 2.17 23.72 -30.20
C VAL A 733 1.03 23.07 -29.43
N TYR A 734 0.33 23.87 -28.64
CA TYR A 734 -0.82 23.47 -27.84
C TYR A 734 -2.10 23.99 -28.48
N ASP A 735 -3.10 23.13 -28.59
CA ASP A 735 -4.41 23.45 -29.15
C ASP A 735 -5.52 22.66 -28.43
N ASP A 736 -6.75 23.18 -28.46
CA ASP A 736 -7.97 22.51 -27.97
C ASP A 736 -7.83 21.88 -26.57
N LEU A 737 -7.79 22.73 -25.55
CA LEU A 737 -7.91 22.31 -24.16
C LEU A 737 -9.34 21.83 -23.89
N THR A 738 -9.47 20.56 -23.54
CA THR A 738 -10.75 19.88 -23.32
C THR A 738 -10.78 19.23 -21.94
N VAL A 739 -11.97 18.93 -21.46
CA VAL A 739 -12.18 18.04 -20.31
C VAL A 739 -13.20 16.97 -20.66
N LYS A 740 -13.10 15.81 -20.01
CA LYS A 740 -14.18 14.80 -20.04
C LYS A 740 -14.96 14.85 -18.74
N LEU A 741 -16.25 15.10 -18.85
CA LEU A 741 -17.18 15.16 -17.72
C LEU A 741 -17.96 13.87 -17.63
N SER A 742 -18.11 13.35 -16.42
CA SER A 742 -19.18 12.41 -16.14
C SER A 742 -20.51 13.16 -16.04
N PRO A 743 -21.64 12.56 -16.46
CA PRO A 743 -22.94 13.12 -16.16
C PRO A 743 -23.12 13.30 -14.64
N THR A 744 -23.70 14.42 -14.22
CA THR A 744 -23.84 14.78 -12.81
C THR A 744 -24.88 13.88 -12.11
N VAL A 745 -24.63 13.54 -10.84
CA VAL A 745 -25.58 12.87 -9.95
C VAL A 745 -25.67 13.65 -8.66
N GLU A 746 -26.86 14.07 -8.26
CA GLU A 746 -27.06 14.64 -6.92
C GLU A 746 -27.00 13.51 -5.89
N VAL A 747 -26.05 13.60 -4.96
CA VAL A 747 -25.91 12.68 -3.83
C VAL A 747 -26.44 13.38 -2.58
N PRO A 748 -27.38 12.78 -1.83
CA PRO A 748 -27.84 13.34 -0.57
C PRO A 748 -26.68 13.55 0.42
N VAL A 749 -26.67 14.68 1.12
CA VAL A 749 -25.73 14.92 2.23
C VAL A 749 -26.15 14.05 3.41
N VAL A 750 -25.26 13.18 3.85
CA VAL A 750 -25.44 12.38 5.08
C VAL A 750 -24.82 13.17 6.23
N GLU A 751 -25.61 13.51 7.25
CA GLU A 751 -25.09 14.20 8.44
C GLU A 751 -24.11 13.31 9.20
N GLU A 752 -22.90 13.81 9.45
CA GLU A 752 -21.93 13.14 10.32
C GLU A 752 -22.40 13.16 11.77
N LYS A 753 -22.26 12.02 12.46
CA LYS A 753 -22.52 11.92 13.88
C LYS A 753 -21.23 12.23 14.66
N PRO A 754 -21.26 13.19 15.61
CA PRO A 754 -20.12 13.46 16.48
C PRO A 754 -19.64 12.20 17.21
N ASP A 755 -18.34 11.93 17.21
CA ASP A 755 -17.76 10.86 18.01
C ASP A 755 -17.85 11.22 19.51
N PRO A 756 -18.27 10.29 20.39
CA PRO A 756 -18.44 10.56 21.81
C PRO A 756 -17.15 10.87 22.58
N ILE A 757 -15.95 10.62 22.02
CA ILE A 757 -14.69 10.99 22.65
C ILE A 757 -14.60 12.50 22.81
N VAL A 758 -14.99 13.26 21.78
CA VAL A 758 -15.00 14.72 21.82
C VAL A 758 -16.19 15.20 22.62
N LEU A 759 -15.92 15.88 23.73
CA LEU A 759 -16.95 16.40 24.61
C LEU A 759 -17.76 17.51 23.92
N GLN A 760 -19.08 17.37 23.98
CA GLN A 760 -20.07 18.35 23.56
C GLN A 760 -21.04 18.58 24.72
N ASN A 761 -21.15 19.83 25.17
CA ASN A 761 -21.99 20.22 26.30
C ASN A 761 -21.64 19.50 27.62
N ALA A 762 -20.34 19.27 27.84
CA ALA A 762 -19.76 18.56 28.98
C ALA A 762 -18.29 18.97 29.18
N GLU A 763 -17.76 18.75 30.37
CA GLU A 763 -16.37 19.04 30.76
C GLU A 763 -15.68 17.76 31.27
N ILE A 764 -14.34 17.75 31.25
CA ILE A 764 -13.57 16.65 31.86
C ILE A 764 -13.66 16.76 33.39
N GLY A 765 -14.45 15.87 33.99
CA GLY A 765 -14.67 15.81 35.44
C GLY A 765 -13.40 15.48 36.24
N GLY A 766 -13.39 15.87 37.52
CA GLY A 766 -12.22 15.77 38.42
C GLY A 766 -11.84 14.34 38.82
N GLU A 767 -12.69 13.37 38.51
CA GLU A 767 -12.42 11.94 38.64
C GLU A 767 -11.48 11.39 37.56
N ARG A 768 -11.23 12.13 36.47
CA ARG A 768 -10.26 11.79 35.43
C ARG A 768 -8.96 12.52 35.66
N TRP A 769 -7.83 11.83 35.46
CA TRP A 769 -6.54 12.52 35.34
C TRP A 769 -6.35 12.99 33.90
N LYS A 770 -5.51 14.02 33.71
CA LYS A 770 -5.47 14.78 32.45
C LYS A 770 -4.08 14.82 31.84
N PHE A 771 -3.98 14.84 30.52
CA PHE A 771 -2.77 15.21 29.79
C PHE A 771 -3.14 16.08 28.59
N ALA A 772 -2.26 17.00 28.20
CA ALA A 772 -2.50 17.91 27.08
C ALA A 772 -1.63 17.53 25.87
N VAL A 773 -2.14 17.80 24.66
CA VAL A 773 -1.43 17.61 23.40
C VAL A 773 -1.50 18.88 22.58
N MET A 774 -0.37 19.27 22.00
CA MET A 774 -0.27 20.32 20.98
C MET A 774 0.68 19.88 19.86
N ALA A 775 0.49 20.36 18.64
CA ALA A 775 1.32 20.02 17.47
C ALA A 775 1.36 21.17 16.46
N ASP A 776 2.26 21.09 15.47
CA ASP A 776 2.27 21.96 14.28
C ASP A 776 2.26 23.46 14.59
N SER A 777 3.14 23.88 15.51
CA SER A 777 3.38 25.31 15.75
C SER A 777 4.21 25.93 14.63
N GLN A 778 5.21 25.20 14.13
CA GLN A 778 6.10 25.54 13.03
C GLN A 778 6.60 26.99 13.07
N PHE A 779 7.23 27.40 14.19
CA PHE A 779 7.90 28.70 14.26
C PHE A 779 9.39 28.62 13.88
N VAL A 780 9.96 29.77 13.55
CA VAL A 780 11.40 29.92 13.30
C VAL A 780 12.00 31.02 14.16
N ALA A 781 13.24 30.83 14.60
CA ALA A 781 14.00 31.83 15.36
C ALA A 781 14.34 33.08 14.54
N ALA A 782 14.29 32.99 13.20
CA ALA A 782 14.41 34.15 12.32
C ALA A 782 13.24 35.15 12.46
N SER A 783 12.09 34.71 12.99
CA SER A 783 10.89 35.53 13.19
C SER A 783 10.29 35.31 14.58
N PRO A 784 10.99 35.69 15.67
CA PRO A 784 10.62 35.35 17.05
C PRO A 784 9.33 36.05 17.54
N ASN A 785 8.81 37.00 16.77
CA ASN A 785 7.55 37.70 17.04
C ASN A 785 6.46 37.35 16.02
N SER A 786 6.56 36.19 15.35
CA SER A 786 5.56 35.73 14.39
C SER A 786 4.23 35.40 15.05
N GLN A 787 3.19 35.17 14.23
CA GLN A 787 1.91 34.68 14.74
C GLN A 787 2.06 33.29 15.37
N GLN A 788 2.86 32.42 14.76
CA GLN A 788 3.16 31.07 15.23
C GLN A 788 3.72 31.09 16.65
N VAL A 789 4.73 31.94 16.94
CA VAL A 789 5.29 32.06 18.29
C VAL A 789 4.25 32.57 19.29
N ARG A 790 3.39 33.52 18.89
CA ARG A 790 2.34 34.03 19.77
C ARG A 790 1.30 32.96 20.11
N LEU A 791 0.85 32.19 19.12
CA LEU A 791 -0.11 31.12 19.32
C LEU A 791 0.48 29.97 20.14
N ALA A 792 1.73 29.59 19.90
CA ALA A 792 2.45 28.60 20.71
C ALA A 792 2.51 29.03 22.18
N ARG A 793 2.94 30.27 22.47
CA ARG A 793 2.99 30.80 23.84
C ARG A 793 1.63 30.88 24.50
N GLU A 794 0.60 31.34 23.78
CA GLU A 794 -0.76 31.40 24.30
C GLU A 794 -1.29 30.01 24.66
N SER A 795 -1.07 29.02 23.79
CA SER A 795 -1.48 27.64 24.03
C SER A 795 -0.79 27.06 25.27
N LEU A 796 0.53 27.25 25.41
CA LEU A 796 1.28 26.81 26.59
C LEU A 796 0.73 27.43 27.89
N ARG A 797 0.40 28.73 27.89
CA ARG A 797 -0.22 29.39 29.05
C ARG A 797 -1.59 28.83 29.39
N GLN A 798 -2.43 28.58 28.38
CA GLN A 798 -3.74 27.95 28.57
C GLN A 798 -3.60 26.54 29.13
N ILE A 799 -2.71 25.73 28.56
CA ILE A 799 -2.42 24.36 29.01
C ILE A 799 -1.96 24.34 30.47
N VAL A 800 -0.96 25.17 30.83
CA VAL A 800 -0.45 25.25 32.21
C VAL A 800 -1.54 25.66 33.20
N LYS A 801 -2.44 26.57 32.80
CA LYS A 801 -3.57 27.01 33.63
C LYS A 801 -4.54 25.86 33.94
N GLU A 802 -4.77 24.95 33.00
CA GLU A 802 -5.64 23.78 33.17
C GLU A 802 -5.01 22.63 33.98
N LYS A 803 -3.71 22.73 34.30
CA LYS A 803 -2.96 21.82 35.18
C LYS A 803 -3.07 20.33 34.80
N PRO A 804 -2.72 19.95 33.55
CA PRO A 804 -2.58 18.53 33.21
C PRO A 804 -1.43 17.89 34.01
N ASP A 805 -1.42 16.56 34.08
CA ASP A 805 -0.32 15.80 34.67
C ASP A 805 0.98 15.97 33.88
N PHE A 806 0.90 16.16 32.56
CA PHE A 806 2.01 16.48 31.64
C PHE A 806 1.48 16.99 30.27
N LEU A 807 2.38 17.56 29.48
CA LEU A 807 2.17 18.02 28.10
C LEU A 807 2.94 17.10 27.13
N ILE A 808 2.32 16.76 26.00
CA ILE A 808 2.99 16.18 24.84
C ILE A 808 3.00 17.19 23.69
N ILE A 809 4.17 17.42 23.10
CA ILE A 809 4.35 18.15 21.84
C ILE A 809 4.50 17.10 20.74
N GLY A 810 3.49 16.98 19.89
CA GLY A 810 3.34 15.94 18.87
C GLY A 810 4.04 16.25 17.54
N GLY A 811 5.25 16.81 17.59
CA GLY A 811 6.04 17.19 16.42
C GLY A 811 5.72 18.57 15.84
N ASP A 812 6.59 19.02 14.94
CA ASP A 812 6.51 20.29 14.21
C ASP A 812 6.36 21.52 15.12
N PHE A 813 7.11 21.56 16.22
CA PHE A 813 7.13 22.75 17.07
C PHE A 813 7.92 23.87 16.38
N VAL A 814 9.03 23.50 15.72
CA VAL A 814 9.85 24.37 14.88
C VAL A 814 9.59 24.09 13.39
N ASP A 815 9.97 25.01 12.50
CA ASP A 815 9.73 24.85 11.04
C ASP A 815 10.98 24.38 10.27
N THR A 816 12.19 24.77 10.70
CA THR A 816 13.42 24.60 9.88
C THR A 816 14.53 23.76 10.50
N ALA A 817 14.37 23.24 11.72
CA ALA A 817 15.33 22.39 12.42
C ALA A 817 16.77 22.95 12.56
N TYR A 818 16.96 24.27 12.43
CA TYR A 818 18.27 24.85 12.73
C TYR A 818 18.44 24.96 14.24
N THR A 819 19.67 24.88 14.73
CA THR A 819 19.99 24.97 16.18
C THR A 819 19.30 26.16 16.85
N LYS A 820 19.25 27.32 16.19
CA LYS A 820 18.58 28.51 16.73
C LYS A 820 17.08 28.35 16.94
N ASP A 821 16.42 27.54 16.11
CA ASP A 821 15.00 27.26 16.28
C ASP A 821 14.76 26.44 17.54
N PHE A 822 15.64 25.46 17.81
CA PHE A 822 15.61 24.67 19.04
C PHE A 822 16.00 25.49 20.28
N ASP A 823 16.97 26.42 20.17
CA ASP A 823 17.28 27.38 21.24
C ASP A 823 16.02 28.21 21.59
N LEU A 824 15.30 28.70 20.58
CA LEU A 824 14.06 29.44 20.79
C LEU A 824 12.95 28.55 21.37
N ALA A 825 12.84 27.30 20.92
CA ALA A 825 11.88 26.35 21.46
C ALA A 825 12.12 26.08 22.94
N GLN A 826 13.36 25.80 23.34
CA GLN A 826 13.75 25.64 24.74
C GLN A 826 13.42 26.90 25.54
N GLN A 827 13.78 28.09 25.03
CA GLN A 827 13.47 29.35 25.70
C GLN A 827 11.96 29.52 25.93
N ILE A 828 11.12 29.23 24.92
CA ILE A 828 9.66 29.32 25.04
C ILE A 828 9.14 28.36 26.11
N LEU A 829 9.62 27.11 26.13
CA LEU A 829 9.21 26.11 27.10
C LEU A 829 9.63 26.50 28.52
N GLU A 830 10.84 27.00 28.72
CA GLU A 830 11.31 27.49 30.02
C GLU A 830 10.50 28.68 30.53
N GLU A 831 10.15 29.63 29.65
CA GLU A 831 9.44 30.85 30.01
C GLU A 831 7.96 30.60 30.32
N GLU A 832 7.27 29.78 29.51
CA GLU A 832 5.81 29.59 29.62
C GLU A 832 5.44 28.37 30.47
N VAL A 833 6.25 27.31 30.46
CA VAL A 833 6.00 26.07 31.21
C VAL A 833 6.88 25.99 32.46
N GLY A 834 8.19 26.13 32.29
CA GLY A 834 9.17 25.91 33.37
C GLY A 834 9.01 24.54 34.03
N ASP A 835 9.11 24.48 35.36
CA ASP A 835 8.97 23.23 36.12
C ASP A 835 7.50 22.92 36.53
N GLN A 836 6.51 23.61 35.94
CA GLN A 836 5.11 23.49 36.38
C GLN A 836 4.48 22.16 36.00
N ILE A 837 4.77 21.65 34.80
CA ILE A 837 4.31 20.35 34.29
C ILE A 837 5.43 19.72 33.44
N PRO A 838 5.61 18.38 33.45
CA PRO A 838 6.53 17.69 32.55
C PRO A 838 6.13 17.87 31.08
N VAL A 839 7.13 17.92 30.19
CA VAL A 839 6.95 18.01 28.72
C VAL A 839 7.63 16.82 28.06
N TYR A 840 6.88 16.10 27.23
CA TYR A 840 7.41 15.10 26.30
C TYR A 840 7.34 15.67 24.88
N TYR A 841 8.45 15.66 24.16
CA TYR A 841 8.51 16.25 22.82
C TYR A 841 9.06 15.21 21.84
N ILE A 842 8.22 14.76 20.90
CA ILE A 842 8.65 13.90 19.79
C ILE A 842 8.84 14.73 18.51
N PRO A 843 9.75 14.35 17.60
CA PRO A 843 9.97 15.08 16.37
C PRO A 843 8.92 14.77 15.29
N GLY A 844 8.54 15.79 14.54
CA GLY A 844 7.88 15.72 13.24
C GLY A 844 8.86 15.92 12.09
N ASN A 845 8.36 16.03 10.86
CA ASN A 845 9.22 16.19 9.68
C ASN A 845 9.91 17.56 9.63
N HIS A 846 9.40 18.57 10.33
CA HIS A 846 10.06 19.87 10.42
C HIS A 846 11.20 19.91 11.44
N GLU A 847 11.33 18.91 12.32
CA GLU A 847 12.49 18.72 13.18
C GLU A 847 13.71 18.12 12.48
N ILE A 848 13.56 17.65 11.23
CA ILE A 848 14.66 17.21 10.35
C ILE A 848 14.84 18.08 9.09
N MET A 849 13.94 19.03 8.82
CA MET A 849 13.86 19.74 7.53
C MET A 849 15.18 20.40 7.08
N GLY A 850 15.91 21.04 7.98
CA GLY A 850 17.17 21.71 7.69
C GLY A 850 18.34 20.75 7.44
N PRO A 851 18.81 20.02 8.47
CA PRO A 851 19.98 19.14 8.37
C PRO A 851 19.71 17.79 7.68
N GLY A 852 18.44 17.41 7.51
CA GLY A 852 18.04 16.09 6.97
C GLY A 852 18.14 14.95 7.99
N ASN A 853 18.42 15.25 9.26
CA ASN A 853 18.55 14.29 10.36
C ASN A 853 18.15 14.93 11.71
N LEU A 854 18.17 14.15 12.79
CA LEU A 854 17.79 14.62 14.13
C LEU A 854 18.94 15.16 14.99
N ASP A 855 20.14 15.36 14.46
CA ASP A 855 21.33 15.69 15.26
C ASP A 855 21.10 16.97 16.12
N ASN A 856 20.51 18.00 15.51
CA ASN A 856 20.21 19.25 16.20
C ASN A 856 19.12 19.08 17.26
N PHE A 857 18.10 18.28 16.97
CA PHE A 857 17.01 17.99 17.90
C PHE A 857 17.53 17.20 19.12
N LEU A 858 18.28 16.12 18.89
CA LEU A 858 18.86 15.27 19.93
C LEU A 858 19.95 15.98 20.72
N HIS A 859 20.62 16.97 20.11
CA HIS A 859 21.53 17.84 20.85
C HIS A 859 20.81 18.58 21.99
N GLU A 860 19.58 19.04 21.74
CA GLU A 860 18.82 19.84 22.71
C GLU A 860 17.95 18.97 23.63
N PHE A 861 17.12 18.10 23.07
CA PHE A 861 16.06 17.36 23.79
C PHE A 861 16.43 15.93 24.21
N LYS A 862 17.58 15.41 23.75
CA LYS A 862 18.20 14.10 24.09
C LYS A 862 17.45 12.84 23.66
N GLU A 863 16.12 12.84 23.71
CA GLU A 863 15.25 11.71 23.40
C GLU A 863 14.30 12.10 22.26
N ASN A 864 14.05 11.19 21.31
CA ASN A 864 13.11 11.36 20.20
C ASN A 864 11.87 10.46 20.30
N ASN A 865 11.90 9.46 21.18
CA ASN A 865 10.78 8.58 21.47
C ASN A 865 10.68 8.31 22.99
N TYR A 866 9.50 7.90 23.45
CA TYR A 866 9.27 7.62 24.87
C TYR A 866 8.31 6.45 25.08
N PHE A 867 8.71 5.52 25.94
CA PHE A 867 7.88 4.41 26.40
C PHE A 867 7.78 4.42 27.92
N PHE A 868 6.60 4.74 28.47
CA PHE A 868 6.41 4.85 29.92
C PHE A 868 5.00 4.52 30.37
N THR A 869 4.83 4.20 31.65
CA THR A 869 3.50 4.00 32.26
C THR A 869 3.15 5.17 33.17
N HIS A 870 1.95 5.73 33.00
CA HIS A 870 1.40 6.74 33.91
C HIS A 870 0.02 6.33 34.41
N LYS A 871 -0.13 6.20 35.73
CA LYS A 871 -1.40 5.84 36.38
C LYS A 871 -2.13 4.63 35.76
N GLY A 872 -1.36 3.63 35.31
CA GLY A 872 -1.89 2.41 34.69
C GLY A 872 -2.16 2.51 33.19
N THR A 873 -1.91 3.64 32.55
CA THR A 873 -1.92 3.77 31.08
C THR A 873 -0.49 3.68 30.57
N GLN A 874 -0.27 2.80 29.59
CA GLN A 874 1.00 2.71 28.88
C GLN A 874 1.02 3.75 27.74
N PHE A 875 2.13 4.46 27.60
CA PHE A 875 2.37 5.42 26.53
C PHE A 875 3.45 4.90 25.58
N ALA A 876 3.19 5.08 24.29
CA ALA A 876 4.15 4.93 23.19
C ALA A 876 4.18 6.24 22.41
N LEU A 877 5.20 7.07 22.63
CA LEU A 877 5.42 8.30 21.87
C LEU A 877 6.54 8.01 20.86
N MET A 878 6.22 7.95 19.57
CA MET A 878 7.08 7.40 18.53
C MET A 878 7.51 8.47 17.53
N ASP A 879 8.73 8.32 17.02
CA ASP A 879 9.35 9.19 16.02
C ASP A 879 8.95 8.73 14.61
N SER A 880 8.12 9.54 13.96
CA SER A 880 7.77 9.40 12.54
C SER A 880 8.31 10.56 11.70
N SER A 881 9.36 11.27 12.13
CA SER A 881 9.89 12.47 11.46
C SER A 881 10.24 12.30 9.98
N THR A 882 10.58 11.09 9.52
CA THR A 882 10.84 10.80 8.10
C THR A 882 9.58 10.48 7.28
N GLY A 883 8.40 10.51 7.89
CA GLY A 883 7.13 10.04 7.31
C GLY A 883 6.95 8.52 7.37
N SER A 884 7.81 7.82 8.14
CA SER A 884 7.76 6.38 8.39
C SER A 884 8.49 6.06 9.70
N LEU A 885 7.96 5.13 10.51
CA LEU A 885 8.63 4.70 11.74
C LEU A 885 9.90 3.91 11.42
N ARG A 886 9.87 3.09 10.35
CA ARG A 886 11.01 2.30 9.86
C ARG A 886 12.21 3.14 9.50
N THR A 887 12.02 4.22 8.74
CA THR A 887 13.16 5.06 8.29
C THR A 887 13.58 6.09 9.31
N SER A 888 12.72 6.41 10.28
CA SER A 888 13.08 7.25 11.44
C SER A 888 13.95 6.47 12.43
N ASP A 889 13.42 5.36 12.96
CA ASP A 889 14.14 4.47 13.87
C ASP A 889 13.42 3.11 13.90
N PHE A 890 13.96 2.09 13.23
CA PHE A 890 13.33 0.77 13.19
C PHE A 890 13.28 0.07 14.56
N SER A 891 14.20 0.39 15.48
CA SER A 891 14.26 -0.27 16.79
C SER A 891 13.01 0.02 17.64
N GLN A 892 12.40 1.19 17.45
CA GLN A 892 11.17 1.59 18.15
C GLN A 892 9.98 0.69 17.80
N LEU A 893 9.91 0.13 16.59
CA LEU A 893 8.85 -0.80 16.18
C LEU A 893 8.97 -2.14 16.93
N VAL A 894 10.20 -2.60 17.14
CA VAL A 894 10.51 -3.81 17.89
C VAL A 894 10.17 -3.61 19.37
N GLU A 895 10.56 -2.47 19.94
CA GLU A 895 10.20 -2.10 21.31
C GLU A 895 8.69 -1.95 21.48
N PHE A 896 8.00 -1.30 20.54
CA PHE A 896 6.55 -1.16 20.55
C PHE A 896 5.85 -2.52 20.54
N LYS A 897 6.22 -3.44 19.63
CA LYS A 897 5.62 -4.79 19.61
C LYS A 897 5.83 -5.54 20.93
N ASN A 898 7.05 -5.52 21.47
CA ASN A 898 7.35 -6.13 22.76
C ASN A 898 6.53 -5.50 23.90
N MET A 899 6.40 -4.17 23.90
CA MET A 899 5.60 -3.46 24.88
C MET A 899 4.12 -3.86 24.80
N LEU A 900 3.54 -3.98 23.61
CA LEU A 900 2.15 -4.46 23.44
C LEU A 900 1.97 -5.86 24.06
N GLU A 901 2.87 -6.79 23.79
CA GLU A 901 2.78 -8.17 24.31
C GLU A 901 2.87 -8.24 25.84
N ILE A 902 3.72 -7.41 26.44
CA ILE A 902 3.87 -7.29 27.90
C ILE A 902 2.62 -6.61 28.49
N ALA A 903 2.25 -5.46 27.95
CA ALA A 903 1.13 -4.66 28.41
C ALA A 903 -0.20 -5.42 28.29
N ALA A 904 -0.38 -6.30 27.30
CA ALA A 904 -1.60 -7.08 27.14
C ALA A 904 -1.82 -8.03 28.34
N LYS A 905 -0.73 -8.63 28.85
CA LYS A 905 -0.74 -9.63 29.93
C LYS A 905 -0.63 -9.02 31.33
N ASP A 906 -0.06 -7.82 31.46
CA ASP A 906 0.15 -7.18 32.76
C ASP A 906 -1.16 -6.58 33.32
N PRO A 907 -1.71 -7.09 34.45
CA PRO A 907 -2.90 -6.53 35.04
C PRO A 907 -2.71 -5.12 35.60
N ALA A 908 -1.49 -4.61 35.81
CA ALA A 908 -1.25 -3.23 36.22
C ALA A 908 -1.56 -2.23 35.10
N ILE A 909 -1.35 -2.63 33.84
CA ILE A 909 -1.68 -1.84 32.66
C ILE A 909 -3.16 -2.00 32.31
N LYS A 910 -3.83 -0.87 32.08
CA LYS A 910 -5.28 -0.76 31.85
C LYS A 910 -5.60 -0.28 30.45
N ASN A 911 -4.80 0.63 29.93
CA ASN A 911 -4.99 1.26 28.62
C ASN A 911 -3.64 1.51 27.96
N LEU A 912 -3.69 1.80 26.67
CA LEU A 912 -2.58 2.23 25.83
C LEU A 912 -2.93 3.58 25.18
N VAL A 913 -1.96 4.49 25.11
CA VAL A 913 -2.01 5.68 24.26
C VAL A 913 -0.77 5.64 23.37
N VAL A 914 -0.99 5.67 22.06
CA VAL A 914 0.05 5.75 21.04
C VAL A 914 -0.01 7.15 20.44
N LEU A 915 1.13 7.81 20.30
CA LEU A 915 1.23 9.11 19.65
C LEU A 915 2.43 9.14 18.72
N GLU A 916 2.21 9.59 17.50
CA GLU A 916 3.24 9.83 16.49
C GLU A 916 2.88 11.08 15.69
N HIS A 917 3.83 11.74 15.03
CA HIS A 917 3.54 12.97 14.31
C HIS A 917 2.62 12.74 13.09
N HIS A 918 2.98 11.80 12.20
CA HIS A 918 2.21 11.47 11.00
C HIS A 918 1.08 10.48 11.30
N PRO A 919 -0.20 10.77 10.99
CA PRO A 919 -1.29 9.81 11.13
C PRO A 919 -1.09 8.52 10.32
N THR A 920 -1.67 7.41 10.80
CA THR A 920 -1.85 6.22 9.96
C THR A 920 -2.88 6.49 8.85
N ARG A 921 -3.83 7.41 9.04
CA ARG A 921 -4.87 7.78 8.06
C ARG A 921 -5.07 9.30 8.04
N ASP A 922 -4.76 9.92 6.91
CA ASP A 922 -5.04 11.34 6.71
C ASP A 922 -6.53 11.51 6.33
N PRO A 923 -7.32 12.27 7.13
CA PRO A 923 -8.74 12.46 6.89
C PRO A 923 -9.02 13.38 5.69
N LEU A 924 -8.03 14.09 5.17
CA LEU A 924 -8.16 14.94 4.00
C LEU A 924 -8.13 14.10 2.73
N SER A 925 -8.85 14.57 1.71
CA SER A 925 -8.94 13.84 0.44
C SER A 925 -7.61 13.73 -0.33
N SER A 926 -6.63 14.58 -0.01
CA SER A 926 -5.29 14.50 -0.58
C SER A 926 -4.44 13.36 -0.03
N GLN A 927 -4.71 12.89 1.19
CA GLN A 927 -3.95 11.83 1.86
C GLN A 927 -2.42 12.04 1.88
N ASN A 928 -1.97 13.30 1.93
CA ASN A 928 -0.56 13.67 1.81
C ASN A 928 0.14 13.73 3.18
N SER A 929 -0.63 13.69 4.26
CA SER A 929 -0.13 13.89 5.63
C SER A 929 -0.06 12.59 6.45
N GLN A 930 -0.24 11.42 5.83
CA GLN A 930 -0.17 10.14 6.52
C GLN A 930 1.21 9.48 6.40
N LEU A 931 1.45 8.43 7.19
CA LEU A 931 2.59 7.54 6.99
C LEU A 931 2.69 7.10 5.52
N THR A 932 3.89 7.27 4.97
CA THR A 932 4.17 7.08 3.54
C THR A 932 4.15 5.61 3.12
N ASP A 933 4.50 4.70 4.04
CA ASP A 933 4.36 3.25 3.86
C ASP A 933 2.99 2.80 4.40
N ARG A 934 2.08 2.47 3.48
CA ARG A 934 0.71 2.05 3.85
C ARG A 934 0.66 0.70 4.55
N LYS A 935 1.57 -0.23 4.25
CA LYS A 935 1.62 -1.52 4.95
C LYS A 935 2.15 -1.33 6.37
N GLU A 936 3.05 -0.37 6.59
CA GLU A 936 3.49 0.00 7.94
C GLU A 936 2.34 0.55 8.78
N ALA A 937 1.53 1.45 8.21
CA ALA A 937 0.32 1.95 8.85
C ALA A 937 -0.66 0.81 9.20
N GLU A 938 -0.96 -0.09 8.25
CA GLU A 938 -1.83 -1.26 8.48
C GLU A 938 -1.29 -2.20 9.57
N LEU A 939 0.04 -2.39 9.65
CA LEU A 939 0.67 -3.19 10.69
C LEU A 939 0.43 -2.61 12.09
N LEU A 940 0.56 -1.29 12.25
CA LEU A 940 0.28 -0.61 13.52
C LEU A 940 -1.19 -0.74 13.92
N GLU A 941 -2.10 -0.54 12.97
CA GLU A 941 -3.54 -0.70 13.17
C GLU A 941 -3.89 -2.14 13.59
N LYS A 942 -3.30 -3.13 12.92
CA LYS A 942 -3.42 -4.54 13.26
C LYS A 942 -2.90 -4.83 14.66
N TRP A 943 -1.69 -4.39 15.02
CA TRP A 943 -1.11 -4.67 16.33
C TRP A 943 -1.89 -4.04 17.49
N MET A 944 -2.41 -2.82 17.31
CA MET A 944 -3.26 -2.18 18.31
C MET A 944 -4.61 -2.91 18.45
N THR A 945 -5.17 -3.41 17.35
CA THR A 945 -6.38 -4.24 17.36
C THR A 945 -6.13 -5.58 18.07
N GLU A 946 -5.06 -6.30 17.71
CA GLU A 946 -4.63 -7.55 18.35
C GLU A 946 -4.40 -7.34 19.85
N PHE A 947 -3.74 -6.26 20.26
CA PHE A 947 -3.56 -5.92 21.66
C PHE A 947 -4.90 -5.84 22.40
N ARG A 948 -5.93 -5.22 21.81
CA ARG A 948 -7.27 -5.15 22.42
C ARG A 948 -7.88 -6.54 22.58
N GLU A 949 -7.74 -7.40 21.57
CA GLU A 949 -8.25 -8.77 21.62
C GLU A 949 -7.53 -9.63 22.66
N GLU A 950 -6.20 -9.63 22.66
CA GLU A 950 -5.35 -10.42 23.56
C GLU A 950 -5.49 -9.99 25.02
N SER A 951 -5.58 -8.68 25.24
CA SER A 951 -5.77 -8.09 26.58
C SER A 951 -7.18 -8.27 27.13
N LYS A 952 -8.09 -8.88 26.35
CA LYS A 952 -9.53 -9.03 26.65
C LYS A 952 -10.21 -7.69 26.88
N GLY A 953 -9.80 -6.70 26.08
CA GLY A 953 -10.39 -5.39 26.04
C GLY A 953 -9.71 -4.38 26.94
N LYS A 954 -8.43 -4.07 26.76
CA LYS A 954 -7.87 -2.81 27.27
C LYS A 954 -8.18 -1.67 26.30
N GLY A 955 -8.27 -0.43 26.81
CA GLY A 955 -8.45 0.74 25.96
C GLY A 955 -7.21 1.02 25.13
N VAL A 956 -7.38 1.48 23.88
CA VAL A 956 -6.29 2.02 23.05
C VAL A 956 -6.78 3.33 22.46
N LEU A 957 -5.91 4.34 22.39
CA LEU A 957 -6.09 5.57 21.62
C LEU A 957 -4.83 5.78 20.77
N HIS A 958 -5.00 6.12 19.50
CA HIS A 958 -3.94 6.64 18.65
C HIS A 958 -4.15 8.14 18.42
N VAL A 959 -3.09 8.93 18.57
CA VAL A 959 -3.09 10.39 18.40
C VAL A 959 -2.01 10.81 17.42
N SER A 960 -2.31 11.77 16.55
CA SER A 960 -1.32 12.33 15.61
C SER A 960 -1.60 13.79 15.26
N GLY A 961 -0.65 14.46 14.59
CA GLY A 961 -0.78 15.83 14.07
C GLY A 961 -0.70 15.86 12.54
N HIS A 962 0.09 16.80 12.00
CA HIS A 962 0.58 16.89 10.62
C HIS A 962 -0.47 17.16 9.51
N ALA A 963 -1.67 16.59 9.59
CA ALA A 963 -2.75 16.85 8.63
C ALA A 963 -3.45 18.20 8.86
N HIS A 964 -3.10 18.90 9.95
CA HIS A 964 -3.59 20.23 10.30
C HIS A 964 -5.12 20.35 10.28
N THR A 965 -5.79 19.32 10.81
CA THR A 965 -7.24 19.29 10.98
C THR A 965 -7.59 18.39 12.15
N VAL A 966 -8.64 18.75 12.90
CA VAL A 966 -9.15 17.89 13.96
C VAL A 966 -10.07 16.84 13.37
N ASN A 967 -9.76 15.55 13.58
CA ASN A 967 -10.61 14.45 13.14
C ASN A 967 -10.57 13.29 14.13
N VAL A 968 -11.69 12.57 14.29
CA VAL A 968 -11.74 11.30 15.02
C VAL A 968 -12.34 10.24 14.11
N GLU A 969 -11.57 9.18 13.84
CA GLU A 969 -12.03 7.98 13.15
C GLU A 969 -11.89 6.77 14.09
N ARG A 970 -12.71 5.73 13.90
CA ARG A 970 -12.52 4.45 14.60
C ARG A 970 -12.24 3.34 13.60
N VAL A 971 -11.15 2.62 13.83
CA VAL A 971 -10.72 1.48 13.00
C VAL A 971 -10.57 0.27 13.92
N ASP A 972 -11.39 -0.77 13.68
CA ASP A 972 -11.38 -2.01 14.45
C ASP A 972 -11.34 -1.82 15.99
N GLY A 973 -12.12 -0.84 16.43
CA GLY A 973 -12.31 -0.48 17.85
C GLY A 973 -11.18 0.31 18.49
N VAL A 974 -10.22 0.79 17.71
CA VAL A 974 -9.24 1.80 18.13
C VAL A 974 -9.68 3.16 17.58
N PRO A 975 -9.87 4.19 18.44
CA PRO A 975 -10.03 5.56 18.00
C PRO A 975 -8.69 6.16 17.56
N TYR A 976 -8.69 6.80 16.40
CA TYR A 976 -7.59 7.56 15.81
C TYR A 976 -7.98 9.02 15.80
N MET A 977 -7.27 9.83 16.58
CA MET A 977 -7.53 11.26 16.68
C MET A 977 -6.37 12.04 16.07
N VAL A 978 -6.66 12.77 15.00
CA VAL A 978 -5.77 13.81 14.50
C VAL A 978 -6.07 15.09 15.26
N VAL A 979 -5.06 15.68 15.91
CA VAL A 979 -5.15 17.01 16.52
C VAL A 979 -4.85 18.09 15.47
N GLY A 980 -5.51 19.24 15.61
CA GLY A 980 -5.32 20.41 14.77
C GLY A 980 -4.02 21.15 15.08
N PRO A 981 -3.61 22.07 14.19
CA PRO A 981 -2.36 22.78 14.35
C PRO A 981 -2.47 23.86 15.41
N THR A 982 -1.42 24.08 16.19
CA THR A 982 -1.40 25.18 17.15
C THR A 982 -1.03 26.51 16.48
N GLY A 983 -0.10 26.52 15.52
CA GLY A 983 0.47 27.76 14.98
C GLY A 983 0.44 27.85 13.46
N LYS A 984 0.67 26.75 12.75
CA LYS A 984 0.63 26.73 11.29
C LYS A 984 -0.81 26.84 10.79
N ALA A 985 -0.97 27.44 9.62
CA ALA A 985 -2.28 27.57 9.00
C ALA A 985 -2.90 26.17 8.74
N PRO A 986 -4.18 25.96 9.08
CA PRO A 986 -4.87 24.70 8.81
C PRO A 986 -4.85 24.30 7.33
N TYR A 987 -4.67 23.00 7.07
CA TYR A 987 -4.81 22.43 5.72
C TYR A 987 -6.27 22.03 5.44
N GLY A 988 -6.97 21.54 6.48
CA GLY A 988 -8.39 21.20 6.39
C GLY A 988 -9.29 22.44 6.24
N PRO A 989 -10.48 22.29 5.66
CA PRO A 989 -11.42 23.38 5.55
C PRO A 989 -12.00 23.74 6.94
N PRO A 990 -12.37 25.01 7.18
CA PRO A 990 -12.85 25.45 8.50
C PRO A 990 -14.06 24.67 9.03
N ASP A 991 -14.94 24.18 8.16
CA ASP A 991 -16.14 23.43 8.53
C ASP A 991 -15.90 21.94 8.82
N ALA A 992 -14.67 21.45 8.63
CA ALA A 992 -14.26 20.06 8.87
C ALA A 992 -12.93 19.98 9.66
N GLY A 993 -12.84 20.69 10.79
CA GLY A 993 -11.72 20.59 11.73
C GLY A 993 -10.53 21.53 11.46
N GLY A 994 -10.57 22.34 10.40
CA GLY A 994 -9.50 23.26 10.03
C GLY A 994 -9.46 24.55 10.84
N PHE A 995 -8.97 24.50 12.09
CA PHE A 995 -8.79 25.67 12.97
C PHE A 995 -7.62 25.46 13.93
N HIS A 996 -7.10 26.54 14.54
CA HIS A 996 -5.98 26.43 15.47
C HIS A 996 -6.45 25.96 16.86
N GLU A 997 -5.77 24.99 17.47
CA GLU A 997 -6.22 24.40 18.74
C GLU A 997 -5.09 23.76 19.56
N TRP A 998 -5.45 23.36 20.78
CA TRP A 998 -4.75 22.36 21.58
C TRP A 998 -5.79 21.46 22.28
N THR A 999 -5.46 20.19 22.49
CA THR A 999 -6.45 19.20 22.99
C THR A 999 -6.10 18.72 24.39
N MET A 1000 -7.10 18.69 25.28
CA MET A 1000 -6.99 18.06 26.61
C MET A 1000 -7.61 16.67 26.58
N PHE A 1001 -6.91 15.68 27.09
CA PHE A 1001 -7.43 14.33 27.27
C PHE A 1001 -7.68 14.02 28.75
N GLY A 1002 -8.76 13.31 29.03
CA GLY A 1002 -9.15 12.85 30.37
C GLY A 1002 -9.32 11.34 30.43
N ILE A 1003 -8.50 10.66 31.24
CA ILE A 1003 -8.50 9.21 31.39
C ILE A 1003 -9.12 8.78 32.72
N ASP A 1004 -9.99 7.77 32.67
CA ASP A 1004 -10.52 7.10 33.87
C ASP A 1004 -9.38 6.37 34.61
N PRO A 1005 -9.09 6.71 35.89
CA PRO A 1005 -8.09 6.02 36.70
C PRO A 1005 -8.51 4.61 37.14
N THR A 1006 -9.77 4.22 36.97
CA THR A 1006 -10.31 2.95 37.49
C THR A 1006 -10.06 1.81 36.50
N PRO A 1007 -9.53 0.66 36.97
CA PRO A 1007 -9.36 -0.53 36.13
C PRO A 1007 -10.65 -0.99 35.48
N ILE A 1008 -10.60 -1.38 34.20
CA ILE A 1008 -11.75 -1.95 33.48
C ILE A 1008 -11.60 -3.48 33.36
N PRO A 1009 -12.43 -4.28 34.06
CA PRO A 1009 -12.65 -5.66 33.68
C PRO A 1009 -14.10 -5.89 33.23
N SER A 1010 -14.29 -6.47 32.02
CA SER A 1010 -15.12 -7.68 31.79
C SER A 1010 -15.76 -7.86 30.39
N LYS A 1011 -15.32 -7.19 29.31
CA LYS A 1011 -15.84 -7.51 27.96
C LYS A 1011 -14.73 -7.85 26.97
N ALA A 1012 -14.88 -9.03 26.36
CA ALA A 1012 -13.92 -9.65 25.44
C ALA A 1012 -13.60 -8.84 24.17
N ASN A 1013 -14.37 -7.78 23.87
CA ASN A 1013 -14.22 -6.93 22.68
C ASN A 1013 -13.85 -5.46 23.02
N GLY A 1014 -13.34 -5.20 24.23
CA GLY A 1014 -13.00 -3.85 24.68
C GLY A 1014 -14.12 -3.14 25.45
N PRO A 1015 -13.77 -2.27 26.42
CA PRO A 1015 -14.70 -1.36 27.05
C PRO A 1015 -14.81 -0.07 26.24
N GLU A 1016 -15.95 0.10 25.59
CA GLU A 1016 -16.47 1.42 25.20
C GLU A 1016 -16.89 2.25 26.41
N SER A 1017 -16.86 1.67 27.62
CA SER A 1017 -17.29 2.34 28.82
C SER A 1017 -16.40 1.97 29.97
N SER A 1018 -16.10 2.98 30.78
CA SER A 1018 -15.53 2.89 32.10
C SER A 1018 -16.14 1.71 32.86
N SER A 1019 -15.30 1.04 33.64
CA SER A 1019 -15.65 -0.11 34.48
C SER A 1019 -16.98 0.08 35.20
N GLU A 1020 -17.77 -0.99 35.42
CA GLU A 1020 -18.95 -0.92 36.30
C GLU A 1020 -18.59 -0.44 37.73
N GLN A 1021 -17.32 -0.61 38.11
CA GLN A 1021 -16.75 -0.17 39.38
C GLN A 1021 -16.26 1.28 39.37
N SER A 1022 -16.25 1.94 38.20
CA SER A 1022 -15.79 3.32 38.03
C SER A 1022 -16.84 4.33 38.51
N PRO A 1023 -16.43 5.45 39.13
CA PRO A 1023 -17.34 6.55 39.47
C PRO A 1023 -18.00 7.18 38.23
N ILE A 1024 -17.45 6.96 37.04
CA ILE A 1024 -17.93 7.45 35.73
C ILE A 1024 -18.39 6.30 34.82
N ARG A 1025 -18.93 5.23 35.41
CA ARG A 1025 -19.59 4.13 34.68
C ARG A 1025 -20.53 4.67 33.58
N ASP A 1026 -20.66 3.91 32.50
CA ASP A 1026 -21.47 4.24 31.32
C ASP A 1026 -20.93 5.42 30.47
N THR A 1027 -19.70 5.87 30.71
CA THR A 1027 -18.98 6.85 29.86
C THR A 1027 -17.67 6.26 29.34
N GLU A 1028 -17.12 6.71 28.21
CA GLU A 1028 -15.87 6.15 27.68
C GLU A 1028 -14.70 6.34 28.63
N TRP A 1029 -13.77 5.39 28.63
CA TRP A 1029 -12.57 5.45 29.47
C TRP A 1029 -11.68 6.68 29.16
N ILE A 1030 -11.78 7.20 27.94
CA ILE A 1030 -11.10 8.41 27.48
C ILE A 1030 -12.11 9.44 26.97
N ARG A 1031 -11.81 10.72 27.20
CA ARG A 1031 -12.54 11.89 26.68
C ARG A 1031 -11.55 12.94 26.22
N ALA A 1032 -11.90 13.69 25.20
CA ALA A 1032 -11.13 14.79 24.65
C ALA A 1032 -11.94 16.09 24.72
N GLU A 1033 -11.26 17.17 25.08
CA GLU A 1033 -11.75 18.54 24.97
C GLU A 1033 -10.85 19.27 23.97
N VAL A 1034 -11.41 19.57 22.80
CA VAL A 1034 -10.72 20.26 21.70
C VAL A 1034 -10.87 21.76 21.93
N ASN A 1035 -9.77 22.43 22.28
CA ASN A 1035 -9.78 23.83 22.71
C ASN A 1035 -9.32 24.76 21.59
N PRO A 1036 -10.24 25.33 20.78
CA PRO A 1036 -9.86 26.27 19.73
C PRO A 1036 -9.29 27.57 20.33
N LEU A 1037 -8.25 28.12 19.70
CA LEU A 1037 -7.64 29.40 20.08
C LEU A 1037 -8.51 30.57 19.59
N LEU A 1038 -9.55 30.93 20.35
CA LEU A 1038 -10.55 31.92 19.96
C LEU A 1038 -10.17 33.35 20.36
N GLU A 1039 -10.40 34.30 19.46
CA GLU A 1039 -10.45 35.75 19.73
C GLU A 1039 -11.87 36.23 20.03
N GLY A 1040 -12.90 35.48 19.60
CA GLY A 1040 -14.30 35.79 19.85
C GLY A 1040 -15.26 34.76 19.25
N ILE A 1041 -16.55 34.88 19.60
CA ILE A 1041 -17.63 34.04 19.08
C ILE A 1041 -18.77 34.93 18.58
N THR A 1042 -19.30 34.64 17.39
CA THR A 1042 -20.57 35.18 16.92
C THR A 1042 -21.68 34.16 17.10
N LEU A 1043 -22.76 34.56 17.78
CA LEU A 1043 -23.98 33.78 17.96
C LEU A 1043 -25.10 34.34 17.08
N ASP A 1044 -25.40 33.64 15.98
CA ASP A 1044 -26.43 34.02 15.03
C ASP A 1044 -27.77 33.34 15.37
N VAL A 1045 -28.57 34.08 16.13
CA VAL A 1045 -29.99 33.76 16.41
C VAL A 1045 -30.83 35.04 16.24
N PRO A 1046 -32.03 34.97 15.65
CA PRO A 1046 -32.92 36.13 15.54
C PRO A 1046 -33.21 36.75 16.92
N GLU A 1047 -33.28 38.08 16.99
CA GLU A 1047 -33.65 38.78 18.23
C GLU A 1047 -35.11 38.49 18.65
N THR A 1048 -35.95 38.12 17.68
CA THR A 1048 -37.36 37.81 17.89
C THR A 1048 -37.76 36.56 17.10
N ILE A 1049 -38.49 35.64 17.74
CA ILE A 1049 -39.09 34.44 17.14
C ILE A 1049 -40.56 34.32 17.57
N SER A 1050 -41.40 33.68 16.77
CA SER A 1050 -42.83 33.49 17.12
C SER A 1050 -43.03 32.22 17.96
N ALA A 1051 -43.99 32.21 18.89
CA ALA A 1051 -44.36 30.97 19.57
C ALA A 1051 -44.81 29.90 18.55
N GLY A 1052 -44.21 28.71 18.62
CA GLY A 1052 -44.40 27.60 17.67
C GLY A 1052 -43.38 27.58 16.51
N GLU A 1053 -42.55 28.61 16.37
CA GLU A 1053 -41.49 28.68 15.35
C GLU A 1053 -40.27 27.84 15.77
N THR A 1054 -39.59 27.26 14.79
CA THR A 1054 -38.27 26.63 14.97
C THR A 1054 -37.27 27.30 14.04
N VAL A 1055 -36.20 27.83 14.61
CA VAL A 1055 -35.11 28.48 13.87
C VAL A 1055 -33.82 27.71 14.05
N LYS A 1056 -32.95 27.74 13.05
CA LYS A 1056 -31.58 27.26 13.18
C LYS A 1056 -30.75 28.35 13.87
N VAL A 1057 -29.93 27.95 14.82
CA VAL A 1057 -28.93 28.81 15.48
C VAL A 1057 -27.57 28.39 14.95
N ASP A 1058 -26.87 29.34 14.34
CA ASP A 1058 -25.51 29.12 13.85
C ASP A 1058 -24.51 29.87 14.74
N THR A 1059 -23.35 29.27 14.95
CA THR A 1059 -22.26 29.85 15.74
C THR A 1059 -20.97 29.85 14.95
N THR A 1060 -20.25 30.97 15.00
CA THR A 1060 -18.96 31.13 14.32
C THR A 1060 -17.88 31.47 15.34
N GLY A 1061 -16.81 30.67 15.36
CA GLY A 1061 -15.59 30.96 16.09
C GLY A 1061 -14.67 31.84 15.25
N HIS A 1062 -14.03 32.82 15.88
CA HIS A 1062 -13.09 33.74 15.24
C HIS A 1062 -11.69 33.55 15.83
N GLN A 1063 -10.67 33.45 14.98
CA GLN A 1063 -9.27 33.33 15.39
C GLN A 1063 -8.36 34.32 14.65
N ALA A 1064 -7.14 34.46 15.18
CA ALA A 1064 -6.09 35.26 14.57
C ALA A 1064 -5.86 34.88 13.09
N GLY A 1065 -5.60 35.87 12.25
CA GLY A 1065 -5.39 35.65 10.81
C GLY A 1065 -6.68 35.51 9.99
N ASN A 1066 -7.83 35.94 10.52
CA ASN A 1066 -9.16 35.85 9.89
C ASN A 1066 -9.63 34.41 9.63
N VAL A 1067 -9.19 33.45 10.45
CA VAL A 1067 -9.73 32.08 10.42
C VAL A 1067 -11.07 32.09 11.13
N ASN A 1068 -12.14 31.85 10.37
CA ASN A 1068 -13.51 31.78 10.87
C ASN A 1068 -14.06 30.39 10.56
N PHE A 1069 -14.65 29.74 11.56
CA PHE A 1069 -15.16 28.38 11.41
C PHE A 1069 -16.48 28.18 12.15
N PRO A 1070 -17.36 27.26 11.69
CA PRO A 1070 -18.54 26.89 12.45
C PRO A 1070 -18.14 26.32 13.82
N LEU A 1071 -18.54 26.99 14.90
CA LEU A 1071 -18.21 26.57 16.26
C LEU A 1071 -19.15 25.44 16.70
N ARG A 1072 -18.77 24.21 16.34
CA ARG A 1072 -19.44 22.93 16.62
C ARG A 1072 -18.38 21.82 16.56
N TYR A 1073 -18.78 20.56 16.80
CA TYR A 1073 -17.92 19.39 16.55
C TYR A 1073 -17.16 19.53 15.21
N PRO A 1074 -15.83 19.28 15.20
CA PRO A 1074 -15.01 18.68 16.25
C PRO A 1074 -14.51 19.62 17.36
N ALA A 1075 -14.80 20.93 17.34
CA ALA A 1075 -14.50 21.79 18.49
C ALA A 1075 -15.40 21.44 19.69
N SER A 1076 -14.87 21.47 20.91
CA SER A 1076 -15.69 21.28 22.12
C SER A 1076 -16.51 22.54 22.42
N VAL A 1077 -17.83 22.40 22.47
CA VAL A 1077 -18.78 23.50 22.63
C VAL A 1077 -19.77 23.22 23.75
N ASN A 1078 -19.94 24.18 24.64
CA ASN A 1078 -20.86 24.13 25.77
C ASN A 1078 -21.96 25.18 25.61
N TRP A 1079 -23.21 24.72 25.64
CA TRP A 1079 -24.41 25.55 25.59
C TRP A 1079 -25.06 25.64 26.98
N SER A 1080 -25.45 26.86 27.32
CA SER A 1080 -26.22 27.16 28.54
C SER A 1080 -27.26 28.24 28.24
N GLY A 1081 -28.22 28.45 29.13
CA GLY A 1081 -29.30 29.40 28.91
C GLY A 1081 -30.03 29.72 30.20
N SER A 1082 -30.99 30.65 30.12
CA SER A 1082 -31.86 30.99 31.25
C SER A 1082 -32.72 29.81 31.69
N ASP A 1083 -33.16 29.79 32.96
CA ASP A 1083 -33.90 28.67 33.59
C ASP A 1083 -35.17 28.21 32.85
N ASN A 1084 -35.70 29.06 31.98
CA ASN A 1084 -36.89 28.84 31.15
C ASN A 1084 -36.58 28.27 29.75
N VAL A 1085 -35.33 27.96 29.43
CA VAL A 1085 -34.91 27.21 28.22
C VAL A 1085 -34.40 25.84 28.63
N PHE A 1086 -34.82 24.80 27.93
CA PHE A 1086 -34.17 23.51 28.03
C PHE A 1086 -33.15 23.35 26.90
N ILE A 1087 -31.92 23.03 27.26
CA ILE A 1087 -30.83 22.75 26.30
C ILE A 1087 -30.49 21.27 26.44
N GLY A 1088 -30.56 20.54 25.32
CA GLY A 1088 -30.26 19.11 25.34
C GLY A 1088 -30.62 18.43 24.03
N LYS A 1089 -30.79 17.11 24.08
CA LYS A 1089 -31.03 16.27 22.90
C LYS A 1089 -31.93 15.07 23.21
N GLY A 1090 -32.41 14.41 22.16
CA GLY A 1090 -33.09 13.12 22.22
C GLY A 1090 -34.38 13.12 23.06
N GLU A 1091 -34.61 12.05 23.81
CA GLU A 1091 -35.86 11.86 24.58
C GLU A 1091 -36.04 12.93 25.67
N ALA A 1092 -34.95 13.41 26.29
CA ALA A 1092 -35.02 14.46 27.30
C ALA A 1092 -35.52 15.78 26.70
N LEU A 1093 -35.05 16.13 25.49
CA LEU A 1093 -35.53 17.28 24.73
C LEU A 1093 -37.03 17.14 24.39
N ASN A 1094 -37.47 15.95 23.96
CA ASN A 1094 -38.88 15.72 23.65
C ASN A 1094 -39.77 15.81 24.90
N LYS A 1095 -39.34 15.25 26.03
CA LYS A 1095 -40.03 15.41 27.33
C LYS A 1095 -40.09 16.87 27.75
N ALA A 1096 -39.02 17.64 27.52
CA ALA A 1096 -38.98 19.06 27.84
C ALA A 1096 -40.00 19.86 27.00
N LYS A 1097 -40.15 19.55 25.71
CA LYS A 1097 -41.18 20.14 24.82
C LYS A 1097 -42.58 19.98 25.38
N ASP A 1098 -42.89 18.81 25.91
CA ASP A 1098 -44.23 18.47 26.40
C ASP A 1098 -44.48 18.88 27.86
N SER A 1099 -43.45 19.25 28.60
CA SER A 1099 -43.53 19.50 30.05
C SER A 1099 -44.31 20.76 30.45
N GLY A 1100 -44.45 21.73 29.53
CA GLY A 1100 -44.98 23.07 29.83
C GLY A 1100 -44.11 23.92 30.76
N LYS A 1101 -42.94 23.43 31.19
CA LYS A 1101 -42.01 24.12 32.09
C LYS A 1101 -41.13 25.15 31.37
N TYR A 1102 -40.82 24.90 30.11
CA TYR A 1102 -39.89 25.68 29.31
C TYR A 1102 -40.65 26.50 28.26
N ILE A 1103 -40.19 27.72 28.01
CA ILE A 1103 -40.75 28.57 26.96
C ILE A 1103 -40.04 28.38 25.61
N ALA A 1104 -38.84 27.77 25.62
CA ALA A 1104 -38.15 27.29 24.43
C ALA A 1104 -37.31 26.04 24.73
N VAL A 1105 -36.97 25.30 23.69
CA VAL A 1105 -36.03 24.19 23.74
C VAL A 1105 -34.97 24.34 22.67
N PHE A 1106 -33.72 24.03 22.97
CA PHE A 1106 -32.60 24.07 22.03
C PHE A 1106 -32.00 22.68 21.87
N ASP A 1107 -32.03 22.16 20.65
CA ASP A 1107 -31.43 20.88 20.27
C ASP A 1107 -29.95 21.09 19.97
N THR A 1108 -29.08 20.58 20.84
CA THR A 1108 -27.62 20.72 20.72
C THR A 1108 -27.02 19.87 19.60
N VAL A 1109 -27.76 18.92 19.02
CA VAL A 1109 -27.29 18.11 17.88
C VAL A 1109 -27.62 18.81 16.57
N THR A 1110 -28.86 19.29 16.42
CA THR A 1110 -29.29 19.90 15.15
C THR A 1110 -29.08 21.42 15.10
N GLY A 1111 -28.70 22.05 16.21
CA GLY A 1111 -28.61 23.49 16.34
C GLY A 1111 -29.95 24.21 16.19
N LYS A 1112 -31.07 23.56 16.57
CA LYS A 1112 -32.42 24.11 16.35
C LYS A 1112 -33.02 24.61 17.66
N LEU A 1113 -33.45 25.86 17.67
CA LEU A 1113 -34.20 26.48 18.75
C LEU A 1113 -35.69 26.46 18.40
N THR A 1114 -36.50 25.77 19.21
CA THR A 1114 -37.96 25.73 19.08
C THR A 1114 -38.59 26.58 20.17
N ALA A 1115 -39.32 27.63 19.77
CA ALA A 1115 -40.14 28.45 20.65
C ALA A 1115 -41.45 27.75 21.00
N LEU A 1116 -41.75 27.65 22.30
CA LEU A 1116 -42.96 26.98 22.80
C LEU A 1116 -44.00 27.97 23.33
N GLN A 1117 -43.57 29.00 24.06
CA GLN A 1117 -44.44 29.98 24.71
C GLN A 1117 -43.83 31.37 24.65
N LYS A 1118 -44.68 32.40 24.77
CA LYS A 1118 -44.24 33.80 24.78
C LYS A 1118 -43.38 34.12 26.01
N GLY A 1119 -42.34 34.92 25.83
CA GLY A 1119 -41.45 35.35 26.90
C GLY A 1119 -40.06 35.66 26.38
N GLU A 1120 -39.12 35.93 27.29
CA GLU A 1120 -37.73 36.19 26.94
C GLU A 1120 -36.84 35.04 27.42
N ILE A 1121 -35.90 34.64 26.57
CA ILE A 1121 -34.89 33.64 26.89
C ILE A 1121 -33.49 34.21 26.68
N GLN A 1122 -32.50 33.66 27.38
CA GLN A 1122 -31.09 33.85 27.08
C GLN A 1122 -30.48 32.54 26.61
N LEU A 1123 -29.68 32.62 25.56
CA LEU A 1123 -28.86 31.53 25.06
C LEU A 1123 -27.39 31.95 25.10
N LYS A 1124 -26.55 31.12 25.71
CA LYS A 1124 -25.11 31.32 25.85
C LYS A 1124 -24.37 30.13 25.24
N VAL A 1125 -23.35 30.42 24.45
CA VAL A 1125 -22.40 29.44 23.92
C VAL A 1125 -21.01 29.73 24.50
N GLU A 1126 -20.27 28.67 24.80
CA GLU A 1126 -18.93 28.72 25.38
C GLU A 1126 -18.01 27.69 24.74
N SER A 1127 -16.77 28.08 24.44
CA SER A 1127 -15.71 27.18 23.97
C SER A 1127 -14.35 27.78 24.35
N ASN A 1128 -13.44 26.95 24.89
CA ASN A 1128 -12.13 27.36 25.40
C ASN A 1128 -12.16 28.70 26.18
N ASN A 1129 -13.00 28.78 27.22
CA ASN A 1129 -13.21 29.97 28.06
C ASN A 1129 -13.70 31.25 27.34
N THR A 1130 -14.03 31.18 26.04
CA THR A 1130 -14.62 32.29 25.28
C THR A 1130 -16.13 32.10 25.21
N THR A 1131 -16.89 33.17 25.46
CA THR A 1131 -18.35 33.09 25.54
C THR A 1131 -19.05 34.11 24.66
N ALA A 1132 -20.19 33.75 24.08
CA ALA A 1132 -21.14 34.69 23.50
C ALA A 1132 -22.55 34.40 24.04
N GLU A 1133 -23.31 35.45 24.31
CA GLU A 1133 -24.69 35.36 24.83
C GLU A 1133 -25.63 36.25 24.01
N LYS A 1134 -26.88 35.82 23.85
CA LYS A 1134 -27.92 36.59 23.18
C LYS A 1134 -29.28 36.38 23.84
N THR A 1135 -30.02 37.47 24.02
CA THR A 1135 -31.42 37.45 24.47
C THR A 1135 -32.33 37.32 23.27
N VAL A 1136 -33.29 36.40 23.33
CA VAL A 1136 -34.28 36.16 22.27
C VAL A 1136 -35.68 36.39 22.83
N THR A 1137 -36.47 37.23 22.15
CA THR A 1137 -37.87 37.50 22.52
C THR A 1137 -38.81 36.59 21.74
N ILE A 1138 -39.66 35.85 22.44
CA ILE A 1138 -40.67 34.96 21.86
C ILE A 1138 -42.04 35.66 21.88
N GLN A 1139 -42.60 35.95 20.71
CA GLN A 1139 -43.83 36.73 20.54
C GLN A 1139 -45.11 35.93 20.34
#